data_AF-A0A7C4J4F9-F1
#
_entry.id   AF-A0A7C4J4F9-F1
#
_cell.length_a   1.000
_cell.length_b   1.000
_cell.length_c   1.000
_cell.angle_alpha   90.00
_cell.angle_beta   90.00
_cell.angle_gamma   90.00
#
_symmetry.space_group_name_H-M   'P 1'
#
loop_
_entity.id
_entity.type
_entity.pdbx_description
1 polymer ?
#
loop_
_entity_poly.entity_id
_entity_poly.type
_entity_poly.pdbx_seq_one_letter_code
_entity_poly.pdbx_strand_id
1 'polypeptide(L)'
;MDKIFKRDFKYREIPYNYTSFSDREIILKYFDGQTWDLVQALRAKRRTGRSAKLLFENIGDIFIIDRNPYIQYDILENPAKLKNLYKRHQRRLATVKEGANGDQQVLEFITKIEQLDEVFFRKLKETKKLQEKIFNKLKHITAAGNIHFSPFHRASHVTDATDWRVEYPIVVVYPDSVYEVQELVKAAKKLNLVIIARGGGTGLTGGAIPLLHNTMVINTEKLNRIGKIETTVINGKEIPTITVDAGVVTEDVMEYCEHQNYIFATDPTSAWACTIGGNIAENAGGKKCVMWGTCIDNILSFDIIDHNGDIITVRRADHPYRKILPGDEVIFTVEKNKTLIKTINLSGLDIRKKGLGKDITNKALGGLPGLQKEGCDGIIVSATFVLYRPFKHTRSVCFEFFGNNMINASKAIVEIVRTFEDDPIVFLTALEHFDEQYVKAIQYKNKSSRTEIPKAVLVVDIESDDEAQLEKATVELVAKVKQFNTEGIIAKDAETREKFWQDRKNLSAIAKHTNAFKLNEDVVIPLDKLQDFSDFIEKLNVKKELENNIQIISALIDYLQERVKTEEDDVCIERCNSGVGQLLSMKSRYTDILNNLDTAVKDYFKYDSEYALRLDTVFQLIQNNEMRMDFEKEVDEPLQKLFYGYDDILAKIQQVKEATRKRRIVVATHMHAGDGNIHVNIPVHSNDYLMMRDADETAATVMRQTVALGGVVSGEHGIGLTKIRFIDDETLEKFAQYNLYADPENLFNPLKLTRDYNLETIYTPSFNLLEGEAFILKATDLETVFNSIATCIRCGKCKSVCNTHYPDGVVFYNPRNKILATALIMEAVLYDIQTSTSLSFKHFNNLREISNYCTICHNCQKPCPVAIDFGNITLNIRSILEERRKSTFKPVTSFTLFYLKQKGYYINKIFRIILLKWAYSIQRLGFYAAKPVSHILNAITPYIAMMLKGRLPKSGSKTLREELKLKSSNTFYVFRNKNKPVLKTVVYFPGCGSERMFPEISMATIALLYNAGVRVIIPPTYLCCGYPMKANGKLDQAKIKTNENRVIFHRMADTFSYMGIEDIVISCGTCYEMLTDYHLEDVFRGAKLIDINEFIAREGLYSLAIRDTLVYHEPCHTPMKLMGYQKTFTKLFNTKPIAVPNCCGEGGTLALSTPDISNTLRERKETNIRTAIKKKNVLVLTTCPSCVQGLCKIQDTIKITGKSLVVYLAEQCLGKHWKKQFIKEVQTQGFDRYIY
;
A
#
# COMPACT_ATOMS: atom_id res chain seq x y z
N MET A 1 -10.78 42.51 -4.63
CA MET A 1 -10.41 41.51 -5.65
C MET A 1 -11.32 40.27 -5.63
N ASP A 2 -12.18 40.08 -4.63
CA ASP A 2 -12.96 38.85 -4.42
C ASP A 2 -14.22 38.63 -5.29
N LYS A 3 -14.69 39.61 -6.07
CA LYS A 3 -15.92 39.47 -6.88
C LYS A 3 -15.73 38.85 -8.27
N ILE A 4 -14.49 38.57 -8.70
CA ILE A 4 -14.21 37.98 -10.03
C ILE A 4 -14.16 36.43 -9.98
N PHE A 5 -14.09 35.82 -8.79
CA PHE A 5 -13.79 34.39 -8.61
C PHE A 5 -15.00 33.45 -8.42
N LYS A 6 -16.23 33.93 -8.60
CA LYS A 6 -17.45 33.27 -8.11
C LYS A 6 -18.31 32.48 -9.15
N ARG A 7 -17.77 32.07 -10.30
CA ARG A 7 -18.55 31.26 -11.28
C ARG A 7 -17.89 29.91 -11.59
N ASP A 8 -18.51 28.86 -11.05
CA ASP A 8 -18.51 27.43 -11.38
C ASP A 8 -17.48 26.90 -12.38
N PHE A 9 -16.68 25.91 -11.93
CA PHE A 9 -16.00 24.87 -12.73
C PHE A 9 -15.15 25.27 -13.95
N LYS A 10 -15.00 26.56 -14.29
CA LYS A 10 -14.27 27.09 -15.45
C LYS A 10 -12.77 27.36 -15.22
N TYR A 11 -12.09 26.53 -14.43
CA TYR A 11 -10.64 26.70 -14.16
C TYR A 11 -9.72 25.79 -15.00
N ARG A 12 -10.28 24.97 -15.89
CA ARG A 12 -9.54 23.99 -16.71
C ARG A 12 -10.03 24.00 -18.15
N GLU A 13 -9.50 24.94 -18.95
CA GLU A 13 -9.68 24.99 -20.41
C GLU A 13 -8.60 24.18 -21.14
N ILE A 14 -7.46 23.89 -20.49
CA ILE A 14 -6.44 23.00 -21.02
C ILE A 14 -6.93 21.54 -20.88
N PRO A 15 -7.14 20.81 -22.00
CA PRO A 15 -7.66 19.45 -21.97
C PRO A 15 -6.62 18.47 -21.43
N TYR A 16 -7.07 17.25 -21.12
CA TYR A 16 -6.22 16.12 -20.67
C TYR A 16 -5.51 16.36 -19.33
N ASN A 17 -5.98 17.35 -18.56
CA ASN A 17 -5.46 17.70 -17.25
C ASN A 17 -6.23 16.99 -16.12
N TYR A 18 -5.75 15.80 -15.78
CA TYR A 18 -6.27 14.96 -14.70
C TYR A 18 -5.43 15.08 -13.41
N THR A 19 -4.92 16.28 -13.11
CA THR A 19 -3.97 16.52 -12.00
C THR A 19 -4.45 17.61 -11.05
N SER A 20 -3.74 17.89 -9.96
CA SER A 20 -4.03 19.02 -9.06
C SER A 20 -3.82 20.40 -9.70
N PHE A 21 -3.07 20.51 -10.81
CA PHE A 21 -2.82 21.78 -11.50
C PHE A 21 -4.09 22.38 -12.12
N SER A 22 -4.24 23.70 -12.01
CA SER A 22 -5.14 24.47 -12.88
C SER A 22 -4.42 24.85 -14.18
N ASP A 23 -5.11 25.59 -15.07
CA ASP A 23 -4.46 26.14 -16.26
C ASP A 23 -3.27 27.06 -15.90
N ARG A 24 -3.32 27.77 -14.76
CA ARG A 24 -2.24 28.67 -14.33
C ARG A 24 -0.94 27.91 -14.13
N GLU A 25 -0.95 26.84 -13.35
CA GLU A 25 0.26 26.07 -13.04
C GLU A 25 0.83 25.38 -14.29
N ILE A 26 -0.01 24.94 -15.23
CA ILE A 26 0.45 24.40 -16.51
C ILE A 26 1.15 25.48 -17.35
N ILE A 27 0.58 26.68 -17.41
CA ILE A 27 1.21 27.80 -18.13
C ILE A 27 2.55 28.16 -17.48
N LEU A 28 2.63 28.26 -16.15
CA LEU A 28 3.88 28.55 -15.44
C LEU A 28 4.94 27.44 -15.58
N LYS A 29 4.53 26.18 -15.75
CA LYS A 29 5.46 25.07 -15.97
C LYS A 29 6.22 25.20 -17.31
N TYR A 30 5.55 25.70 -18.34
CA TYR A 30 6.10 25.75 -19.71
C TYR A 30 6.49 27.14 -20.17
N PHE A 31 5.99 28.18 -19.50
CA PHE A 31 6.17 29.59 -19.85
C PHE A 31 6.50 30.42 -18.60
N ASP A 32 5.93 31.61 -18.47
CA ASP A 32 6.20 32.60 -17.43
C ASP A 32 4.90 33.29 -16.95
N GLY A 33 4.99 34.08 -15.88
CA GLY A 33 3.86 34.85 -15.35
C GLY A 33 3.26 35.84 -16.35
N GLN A 34 4.09 36.43 -17.21
CA GLN A 34 3.62 37.37 -18.25
C GLN A 34 2.71 36.67 -19.28
N THR A 35 3.00 35.40 -19.59
CA THR A 35 2.21 34.56 -20.48
C THR A 35 0.87 34.22 -19.84
N TRP A 36 0.83 34.01 -18.52
CA TRP A 36 -0.43 33.85 -17.82
C TRP A 36 -1.29 35.11 -17.89
N ASP A 37 -0.70 36.28 -17.67
CA ASP A 37 -1.41 37.56 -17.78
C ASP A 37 -1.93 37.80 -19.21
N LEU A 38 -1.14 37.43 -20.23
CA LEU A 38 -1.54 37.43 -21.63
C LEU A 38 -2.76 36.52 -21.87
N VAL A 39 -2.74 35.28 -21.37
CA VAL A 39 -3.87 34.34 -21.45
C VAL A 39 -5.12 34.91 -20.76
N GLN A 40 -4.97 35.53 -19.59
CA GLN A 40 -6.08 36.16 -18.87
C GLN A 40 -6.65 37.38 -19.60
N ALA A 41 -5.80 38.20 -20.21
CA ALA A 41 -6.23 39.32 -21.05
C ALA A 41 -7.02 38.83 -22.29
N LEU A 42 -6.56 37.76 -22.93
CA LEU A 42 -7.26 37.12 -24.05
C LEU A 42 -8.61 36.53 -23.63
N ARG A 43 -8.70 35.92 -22.43
CA ARG A 43 -9.96 35.40 -21.85
C ARG A 43 -10.98 36.50 -21.60
N ALA A 44 -10.55 37.66 -21.10
CA ALA A 44 -11.42 38.80 -20.82
C ALA A 44 -12.11 39.33 -22.09
N LYS A 45 -11.47 39.23 -23.25
CA LYS A 45 -11.99 39.73 -24.55
C LYS A 45 -13.15 38.92 -25.14
N ARG A 46 -13.48 37.72 -24.62
CA ARG A 46 -14.65 36.85 -24.93
C ARG A 46 -15.07 36.61 -26.40
N ARG A 47 -14.35 37.09 -27.42
CA ARG A 47 -14.62 36.84 -28.87
C ARG A 47 -13.93 35.58 -29.44
N THR A 48 -13.10 34.87 -28.67
CA THR A 48 -12.07 33.92 -29.19
C THR A 48 -12.25 32.43 -28.80
N GLY A 49 -13.41 32.03 -28.27
CA GLY A 49 -13.59 30.72 -27.62
C GLY A 49 -13.20 29.49 -28.46
N ARG A 50 -13.33 29.53 -29.80
CA ARG A 50 -12.96 28.42 -30.70
C ARG A 50 -11.45 28.37 -31.00
N SER A 51 -10.81 29.53 -31.13
CA SER A 51 -9.37 29.64 -31.46
C SER A 51 -8.48 29.37 -30.25
N ALA A 52 -8.88 29.84 -29.05
CA ALA A 52 -8.14 29.58 -27.82
C ALA A 52 -8.10 28.08 -27.46
N LYS A 53 -9.20 27.35 -27.71
CA LYS A 53 -9.27 25.91 -27.49
C LYS A 53 -8.21 25.13 -28.28
N LEU A 54 -7.95 25.50 -29.53
CA LEU A 54 -6.95 24.81 -30.36
C LEU A 54 -5.52 25.01 -29.83
N LEU A 55 -5.21 26.19 -29.30
CA LEU A 55 -3.92 26.46 -28.66
C LEU A 55 -3.77 25.67 -27.34
N PHE A 56 -4.82 25.65 -26.53
CA PHE A 56 -4.84 24.86 -25.30
C PHE A 56 -4.76 23.35 -25.56
N GLU A 57 -5.31 22.84 -26.66
CA GLU A 57 -5.14 21.45 -27.07
C GLU A 57 -3.66 21.10 -27.35
N ASN A 58 -2.85 22.01 -27.93
CA ASN A 58 -1.42 21.77 -28.10
C ASN A 58 -0.70 21.71 -26.75
N ILE A 59 -1.00 22.63 -25.84
CA ILE A 59 -0.42 22.64 -24.48
C ILE A 59 -0.85 21.39 -23.71
N GLY A 60 -2.10 20.96 -23.85
CA GLY A 60 -2.64 19.75 -23.26
C GLY A 60 -1.96 18.48 -23.78
N ASP A 61 -1.73 18.39 -25.11
CA ASP A 61 -0.99 17.30 -25.75
C ASP A 61 0.45 17.22 -25.16
N ILE A 62 1.16 18.34 -25.04
CA ILE A 62 2.51 18.40 -24.45
C ILE A 62 2.47 17.94 -22.98
N PHE A 63 1.56 18.52 -22.19
CA PHE A 63 1.47 18.26 -20.76
C PHE A 63 1.21 16.78 -20.45
N ILE A 64 0.25 16.16 -21.13
CA ILE A 64 -0.07 14.74 -20.89
C ILE A 64 1.04 13.80 -21.37
N ILE A 65 1.71 14.11 -22.49
CA ILE A 65 2.80 13.28 -23.02
C ILE A 65 4.04 13.35 -22.12
N ASP A 66 4.40 14.53 -21.63
CA ASP A 66 5.54 14.71 -20.72
C ASP A 66 5.34 13.94 -19.41
N ARG A 67 4.12 13.92 -18.89
CA ARG A 67 3.80 13.35 -17.58
C ARG A 67 3.29 11.90 -17.61
N ASN A 68 3.12 11.30 -18.78
CA ASN A 68 2.63 9.93 -18.93
C ASN A 68 3.61 9.08 -19.76
N PRO A 69 4.48 8.29 -19.12
CA PRO A 69 5.49 7.51 -19.82
C PRO A 69 4.89 6.43 -20.74
N TYR A 70 3.64 6.01 -20.55
CA TYR A 70 2.98 5.06 -21.44
C TYR A 70 2.61 5.69 -22.80
N ILE A 71 2.19 6.96 -22.80
CA ILE A 71 1.90 7.70 -24.03
C ILE A 71 3.21 8.06 -24.72
N GLN A 72 4.18 8.60 -23.96
CA GLN A 72 5.51 8.93 -24.48
C GLN A 72 6.14 7.74 -25.20
N TYR A 73 6.11 6.56 -24.58
CA TYR A 73 6.71 5.35 -25.14
C TYR A 73 5.94 4.83 -26.37
N ASP A 74 4.61 4.89 -26.37
CA ASP A 74 3.78 4.51 -27.53
C ASP A 74 4.06 5.42 -28.75
N ILE A 75 4.27 6.73 -28.52
CA ILE A 75 4.64 7.69 -29.57
C ILE A 75 6.07 7.45 -30.08
N LEU A 76 7.02 7.20 -29.18
CA LEU A 76 8.43 6.98 -29.53
C LEU A 76 8.65 5.69 -30.34
N GLU A 77 7.86 4.65 -30.08
CA GLU A 77 7.91 3.38 -30.82
C GLU A 77 7.12 3.42 -32.13
N ASN A 78 6.21 4.39 -32.32
CA ASN A 78 5.37 4.52 -33.51
C ASN A 78 5.63 5.83 -34.28
N PRO A 79 6.52 5.80 -35.30
CA PRO A 79 6.85 6.98 -36.10
C PRO A 79 5.63 7.65 -36.77
N ALA A 80 4.58 6.88 -37.10
CA ALA A 80 3.37 7.43 -37.69
C ALA A 80 2.56 8.26 -36.68
N LYS A 81 2.44 7.80 -35.43
CA LYS A 81 1.79 8.57 -34.35
C LYS A 81 2.55 9.87 -34.09
N LEU A 82 3.88 9.82 -34.00
CA LEU A 82 4.71 11.03 -33.82
C LEU A 82 4.53 12.03 -34.98
N LYS A 83 4.54 11.55 -36.23
CA LYS A 83 4.30 12.40 -37.41
C LYS A 83 2.91 13.03 -37.41
N ASN A 84 1.89 12.28 -37.01
CA ASN A 84 0.51 12.77 -36.94
C ASN A 84 0.32 13.80 -35.82
N LEU A 85 0.92 13.59 -34.66
CA LEU A 85 0.94 14.55 -33.56
C LEU A 85 1.56 15.88 -34.02
N TYR A 86 2.75 15.82 -34.63
CA TYR A 86 3.42 17.00 -35.18
C TYR A 86 2.54 17.74 -36.20
N LYS A 87 1.97 17.02 -37.17
CA LYS A 87 1.05 17.61 -38.17
C LYS A 87 -0.18 18.26 -37.54
N ARG A 88 -0.73 17.65 -36.49
CA ARG A 88 -1.91 18.16 -35.78
C ARG A 88 -1.59 19.49 -35.08
N HIS A 89 -0.46 19.57 -34.38
CA HIS A 89 0.00 20.80 -33.73
C HIS A 89 0.19 21.94 -34.75
N GLN A 90 0.90 21.67 -35.83
CA GLN A 90 1.16 22.64 -36.90
C GLN A 90 -0.14 23.13 -37.56
N ARG A 91 -1.09 22.22 -37.82
CA ARG A 91 -2.40 22.59 -38.38
C ARG A 91 -3.19 23.50 -37.44
N ARG A 92 -3.22 23.20 -36.14
CA ARG A 92 -3.91 24.02 -35.12
C ARG A 92 -3.32 25.43 -35.06
N LEU A 93 -1.98 25.54 -35.02
CA LEU A 93 -1.28 26.83 -35.02
C LEU A 93 -1.57 27.64 -36.29
N ALA A 94 -1.49 27.01 -37.47
CA ALA A 94 -1.80 27.66 -38.74
C ALA A 94 -3.24 28.19 -38.80
N THR A 95 -4.22 27.38 -38.38
CA THR A 95 -5.64 27.80 -38.33
C THR A 95 -5.86 28.99 -37.41
N VAL A 96 -5.21 29.03 -36.24
CA VAL A 96 -5.36 30.16 -35.31
C VAL A 96 -4.64 31.41 -35.83
N LYS A 97 -3.48 31.24 -36.48
CA LYS A 97 -2.72 32.33 -37.11
C LYS A 97 -3.49 33.00 -38.25
N GLU A 98 -4.12 32.22 -39.11
CA GLU A 98 -5.01 32.72 -40.19
C GLU A 98 -6.22 33.48 -39.62
N GLY A 99 -6.80 32.98 -38.52
CA GLY A 99 -7.95 33.61 -37.85
C GLY A 99 -7.61 34.77 -36.90
N ALA A 100 -6.33 35.11 -36.70
CA ALA A 100 -5.92 36.13 -35.74
C ALA A 100 -6.20 37.57 -36.21
N ASN A 101 -6.43 37.79 -37.51
CA ASN A 101 -6.73 39.11 -38.11
C ASN A 101 -5.78 40.24 -37.68
N GLY A 102 -4.50 39.93 -37.41
CA GLY A 102 -3.50 40.91 -36.98
C GLY A 102 -3.48 41.25 -35.48
N ASP A 103 -4.24 40.55 -34.62
CA ASP A 103 -4.14 40.75 -33.16
C ASP A 103 -2.74 40.36 -32.65
N GLN A 104 -1.96 41.36 -32.23
CA GLN A 104 -0.59 41.19 -31.77
C GLN A 104 -0.46 40.27 -30.55
N GLN A 105 -1.43 40.30 -29.63
CA GLN A 105 -1.41 39.46 -28.42
C GLN A 105 -1.61 37.98 -28.76
N VAL A 106 -2.46 37.69 -29.76
CA VAL A 106 -2.67 36.33 -30.25
C VAL A 106 -1.43 35.82 -30.97
N LEU A 107 -0.81 36.66 -31.82
CA LEU A 107 0.42 36.31 -32.54
C LEU A 107 1.59 36.05 -31.58
N GLU A 108 1.74 36.86 -30.54
CA GLU A 108 2.74 36.65 -29.48
C GLU A 108 2.57 35.28 -28.81
N PHE A 109 1.34 34.93 -28.42
CA PHE A 109 1.08 33.63 -27.79
C PHE A 109 1.34 32.45 -28.72
N ILE A 110 1.00 32.57 -30.02
CA ILE A 110 1.33 31.56 -31.03
C ILE A 110 2.85 31.34 -31.11
N THR A 111 3.64 32.42 -31.16
CA THR A 111 5.11 32.32 -31.23
C THR A 111 5.68 31.62 -29.99
N LYS A 112 5.15 31.90 -28.79
CA LYS A 112 5.56 31.17 -27.58
C LYS A 112 5.25 29.67 -27.69
N ILE A 113 4.09 29.28 -28.22
CA ILE A 113 3.72 27.86 -28.41
C ILE A 113 4.57 27.20 -29.51
N GLU A 114 4.89 27.90 -30.60
CA GLU A 114 5.78 27.39 -31.66
C GLU A 114 7.17 27.03 -31.10
N GLN A 115 7.72 27.89 -30.23
CA GLN A 115 8.98 27.62 -29.53
C GLN A 115 8.88 26.42 -28.59
N LEU A 116 7.78 26.31 -27.83
CA LEU A 116 7.54 25.18 -26.94
C LEU A 116 7.44 23.86 -27.73
N ASP A 117 6.74 23.85 -28.87
CA ASP A 117 6.63 22.70 -29.77
C ASP A 117 8.02 22.25 -30.25
N GLU A 118 8.87 23.19 -30.70
CA GLU A 118 10.22 22.86 -31.17
C GLU A 118 11.04 22.16 -30.07
N VAL A 119 11.03 22.72 -28.85
CA VAL A 119 11.72 22.15 -27.68
C VAL A 119 11.17 20.76 -27.35
N PHE A 120 9.85 20.60 -27.31
CA PHE A 120 9.19 19.34 -26.98
C PHE A 120 9.52 18.23 -27.97
N PHE A 121 9.36 18.46 -29.29
CA PHE A 121 9.63 17.45 -30.30
C PHE A 121 11.13 17.12 -30.41
N ARG A 122 12.02 18.08 -30.13
CA ARG A 122 13.47 17.82 -30.03
C ARG A 122 13.78 16.92 -28.83
N LYS A 123 13.26 17.23 -27.64
CA LYS A 123 13.43 16.44 -26.40
C LYS A 123 12.97 14.99 -26.59
N LEU A 124 11.83 14.77 -27.25
CA LEU A 124 11.34 13.42 -27.57
C LEU A 124 12.35 12.63 -28.40
N LYS A 125 12.87 13.21 -29.49
CA LYS A 125 13.84 12.53 -30.37
C LYS A 125 15.16 12.22 -29.64
N GLU A 126 15.63 13.14 -28.81
CA GLU A 126 16.88 13.00 -28.06
C GLU A 126 16.79 11.95 -26.95
N THR A 127 15.62 11.80 -26.33
CA THR A 127 15.38 10.85 -25.23
C THR A 127 15.78 9.43 -25.63
N LYS A 128 15.39 8.95 -26.82
CA LYS A 128 15.73 7.59 -27.27
C LYS A 128 17.24 7.38 -27.41
N LYS A 129 17.94 8.34 -28.01
CA LYS A 129 19.41 8.30 -28.17
C LYS A 129 20.11 8.31 -26.82
N LEU A 130 19.62 9.11 -25.88
CA LEU A 130 20.13 9.16 -24.52
C LEU A 130 19.95 7.80 -23.81
N GLN A 131 18.77 7.20 -23.90
CA GLN A 131 18.51 5.87 -23.31
C GLN A 131 19.43 4.79 -23.89
N GLU A 132 19.66 4.77 -25.21
CA GLU A 132 20.60 3.85 -25.86
C GLU A 132 22.05 4.07 -25.38
N LYS A 133 22.49 5.33 -25.25
CA LYS A 133 23.80 5.69 -24.71
C LYS A 133 23.96 5.21 -23.26
N ILE A 134 22.96 5.45 -22.42
CA ILE A 134 22.94 5.00 -21.02
C ILE A 134 23.02 3.47 -20.96
N PHE A 135 22.13 2.77 -21.66
CA PHE A 135 22.11 1.30 -21.66
C PHE A 135 23.46 0.70 -22.08
N ASN A 136 24.05 1.22 -23.16
CA ASN A 136 25.34 0.75 -23.65
C ASN A 136 26.48 0.96 -22.66
N LYS A 137 26.41 2.00 -21.82
CA LYS A 137 27.41 2.23 -20.77
C LYS A 137 27.16 1.34 -19.56
N LEU A 138 25.92 1.24 -19.11
CA LEU A 138 25.56 0.58 -17.85
C LEU A 138 25.57 -0.96 -17.95
N LYS A 139 25.32 -1.55 -19.13
CA LYS A 139 25.33 -3.01 -19.33
C LYS A 139 26.68 -3.68 -19.04
N HIS A 140 27.76 -2.90 -18.96
CA HIS A 140 29.11 -3.37 -18.60
C HIS A 140 29.39 -3.30 -17.09
N ILE A 141 28.49 -2.66 -16.32
CA ILE A 141 28.63 -2.42 -14.88
C ILE A 141 27.71 -3.34 -14.09
N THR A 142 26.45 -3.45 -14.52
CA THR A 142 25.42 -4.29 -13.88
C THR A 142 24.72 -5.15 -14.94
N ALA A 143 23.99 -6.18 -14.52
CA ALA A 143 23.25 -7.04 -15.42
C ALA A 143 22.24 -6.25 -16.26
N ALA A 144 22.07 -6.61 -17.54
CA ALA A 144 21.13 -5.93 -18.43
C ALA A 144 19.68 -5.93 -17.89
N GLY A 145 19.31 -6.97 -17.16
CA GLY A 145 18.01 -7.09 -16.49
C GLY A 145 17.83 -6.19 -15.27
N ASN A 146 18.85 -5.45 -14.85
CA ASN A 146 18.78 -4.47 -13.76
C ASN A 146 18.58 -3.04 -14.27
N ILE A 147 18.62 -2.82 -15.60
CA ILE A 147 18.59 -1.48 -16.21
C ILE A 147 17.23 -1.27 -16.89
N HIS A 148 16.41 -0.37 -16.37
CA HIS A 148 15.02 -0.22 -16.83
C HIS A 148 14.69 1.19 -17.31
N PHE A 149 14.16 1.23 -18.54
CA PHE A 149 13.54 2.40 -19.16
C PHE A 149 12.02 2.26 -19.31
N SER A 150 11.45 1.12 -18.91
CA SER A 150 10.06 0.82 -19.18
C SER A 150 9.12 1.78 -18.43
N PRO A 151 7.93 2.08 -18.99
CA PRO A 151 6.98 2.98 -18.35
C PRO A 151 6.60 2.55 -16.92
N PHE A 152 6.51 1.23 -16.66
CA PHE A 152 6.19 0.71 -15.33
C PHE A 152 7.24 1.06 -14.27
N HIS A 153 8.53 0.86 -14.56
CA HIS A 153 9.60 1.15 -13.61
C HIS A 153 9.74 2.66 -13.38
N ARG A 154 9.66 3.46 -14.45
CA ARG A 154 9.66 4.93 -14.34
C ARG A 154 8.46 5.44 -13.52
N ALA A 155 7.25 4.92 -13.77
CA ALA A 155 6.04 5.32 -13.05
C ALA A 155 6.01 4.88 -11.57
N SER A 156 6.66 3.78 -11.23
CA SER A 156 6.76 3.33 -9.83
C SER A 156 7.85 4.06 -9.03
N HIS A 157 8.77 4.77 -9.72
CA HIS A 157 9.91 5.46 -9.10
C HIS A 157 9.86 6.99 -9.25
N VAL A 158 8.77 7.54 -9.80
CA VAL A 158 8.56 8.99 -9.93
C VAL A 158 8.10 9.67 -8.63
N THR A 159 7.55 8.89 -7.69
CA THR A 159 6.89 9.40 -6.48
C THR A 159 7.28 8.58 -5.26
N ASP A 160 7.25 9.18 -4.07
CA ASP A 160 7.27 8.50 -2.76
C ASP A 160 5.87 8.44 -2.14
N ALA A 161 5.73 8.46 -0.81
CA ALA A 161 4.44 8.41 -0.13
C ALA A 161 3.70 9.77 -0.08
N THR A 162 4.35 10.88 -0.45
CA THR A 162 3.69 12.20 -0.63
C THR A 162 2.72 12.24 -1.81
N ASP A 163 2.87 11.29 -2.73
CA ASP A 163 2.20 11.28 -4.02
C ASP A 163 2.53 12.42 -5.00
N TRP A 164 3.57 13.20 -4.70
CA TRP A 164 4.00 14.32 -5.53
C TRP A 164 4.77 13.84 -6.77
N ARG A 165 4.65 14.61 -7.87
CA ARG A 165 5.34 14.36 -9.14
C ARG A 165 5.83 15.65 -9.76
N VAL A 166 6.98 15.56 -10.42
CA VAL A 166 7.60 16.65 -11.17
C VAL A 166 8.12 16.14 -12.50
N GLU A 167 9.21 15.36 -12.48
CA GLU A 167 9.83 14.74 -13.65
C GLU A 167 9.88 13.22 -13.48
N TYR A 168 9.80 12.48 -14.59
CA TYR A 168 10.02 11.04 -14.58
C TYR A 168 11.51 10.73 -14.73
N PRO A 169 12.06 9.75 -14.00
CA PRO A 169 13.47 9.41 -14.12
C PRO A 169 13.77 8.90 -15.53
N ILE A 170 14.96 9.19 -16.06
CA ILE A 170 15.37 8.70 -17.39
C ILE A 170 15.65 7.20 -17.34
N VAL A 171 16.21 6.71 -16.24
CA VAL A 171 16.54 5.29 -16.02
C VAL A 171 16.37 4.92 -14.55
N VAL A 172 15.96 3.68 -14.29
CA VAL A 172 15.96 3.06 -12.96
C VAL A 172 16.91 1.86 -12.98
N VAL A 173 17.79 1.76 -11.98
CA VAL A 173 18.81 0.71 -11.88
C VAL A 173 18.72 -0.05 -10.56
N TYR A 174 18.88 -1.37 -10.60
CA TYR A 174 18.80 -2.28 -9.45
C TYR A 174 20.12 -3.04 -9.22
N PRO A 175 21.13 -2.42 -8.58
CA PRO A 175 22.45 -3.04 -8.36
C PRO A 175 22.39 -4.32 -7.54
N ASP A 176 23.23 -5.30 -7.87
CA ASP A 176 23.39 -6.58 -7.15
C ASP A 176 24.43 -6.50 -6.02
N SER A 177 25.31 -5.49 -6.05
CA SER A 177 26.39 -5.36 -5.06
C SER A 177 26.82 -3.91 -4.86
N VAL A 178 27.50 -3.66 -3.74
CA VAL A 178 28.11 -2.36 -3.40
C VAL A 178 29.07 -1.88 -4.50
N TYR A 179 29.86 -2.79 -5.09
CA TYR A 179 30.78 -2.47 -6.18
C TYR A 179 30.06 -1.91 -7.41
N GLU A 180 28.90 -2.47 -7.76
CA GLU A 180 28.11 -1.93 -8.87
C GLU A 180 27.64 -0.50 -8.56
N VAL A 181 27.26 -0.19 -7.32
CA VAL A 181 26.88 1.16 -6.93
C VAL A 181 28.02 2.15 -7.14
N GLN A 182 29.25 1.80 -6.74
CA GLN A 182 30.44 2.64 -6.95
C GLN A 182 30.66 2.98 -8.43
N GLU A 183 30.58 1.97 -9.30
CA GLU A 183 30.77 2.15 -10.73
C GLU A 183 29.59 2.86 -11.39
N LEU A 184 28.36 2.68 -10.88
CA LEU A 184 27.18 3.43 -11.31
C LEU A 184 27.31 4.93 -11.02
N VAL A 185 27.83 5.31 -9.85
CA VAL A 185 28.10 6.72 -9.52
C VAL A 185 29.09 7.34 -10.52
N LYS A 186 30.22 6.66 -10.76
CA LYS A 186 31.23 7.09 -11.74
C LYS A 186 30.67 7.17 -13.16
N ALA A 187 29.76 6.28 -13.53
CA ALA A 187 29.10 6.28 -14.83
C ALA A 187 28.09 7.42 -14.96
N ALA A 188 27.32 7.74 -13.90
CA ALA A 188 26.38 8.85 -13.88
C ALA A 188 27.07 10.17 -14.20
N LYS A 189 28.19 10.44 -13.52
CA LYS A 189 29.04 11.61 -13.74
C LYS A 189 29.51 11.72 -15.20
N LYS A 190 30.04 10.63 -15.76
CA LYS A 190 30.47 10.57 -17.18
C LYS A 190 29.32 10.76 -18.18
N LEU A 191 28.10 10.43 -17.78
CA LEU A 191 26.89 10.54 -18.61
C LEU A 191 26.13 11.86 -18.39
N ASN A 192 26.60 12.73 -17.48
CA ASN A 192 25.90 13.93 -17.03
C ASN A 192 24.48 13.62 -16.50
N LEU A 193 24.38 12.57 -15.70
CA LEU A 193 23.17 12.17 -14.98
C LEU A 193 23.30 12.53 -13.52
N VAL A 194 22.20 12.99 -12.94
CA VAL A 194 22.06 13.16 -11.49
C VAL A 194 21.50 11.89 -10.88
N ILE A 195 21.75 11.65 -9.60
CA ILE A 195 21.44 10.40 -8.91
C ILE A 195 20.41 10.65 -7.81
N ILE A 196 19.42 9.77 -7.73
CA ILE A 196 18.56 9.66 -6.56
C ILE A 196 18.68 8.23 -6.03
N ALA A 197 19.21 8.10 -4.82
CA ALA A 197 19.16 6.84 -4.08
C ALA A 197 17.74 6.60 -3.57
N ARG A 198 17.27 5.36 -3.70
CA ARG A 198 15.90 5.01 -3.30
C ARG A 198 15.83 3.63 -2.65
N GLY A 199 15.32 3.59 -1.43
CA GLY A 199 14.91 2.34 -0.77
C GLY A 199 13.45 2.00 -1.08
N GLY A 200 12.66 1.75 -0.04
CA GLY A 200 11.26 1.35 -0.17
C GLY A 200 10.28 2.40 -0.74
N GLY A 201 10.71 3.65 -0.93
CA GLY A 201 9.89 4.77 -1.42
C GLY A 201 8.75 5.14 -0.45
N THR A 202 9.02 5.11 0.85
CA THR A 202 8.05 5.37 1.94
C THR A 202 8.18 6.78 2.55
N GLY A 203 9.15 7.59 2.12
CA GLY A 203 9.35 8.96 2.58
C GLY A 203 8.13 9.85 2.35
N LEU A 204 7.94 10.83 3.24
CA LEU A 204 6.76 11.70 3.32
C LEU A 204 7.08 13.18 3.03
N THR A 205 8.26 13.47 2.50
CA THR A 205 8.75 14.85 2.32
C THR A 205 9.15 15.18 0.89
N GLY A 206 9.06 14.21 -0.03
CA GLY A 206 9.44 14.39 -1.43
C GLY A 206 10.92 14.09 -1.71
N GLY A 207 11.66 13.54 -0.74
CA GLY A 207 13.10 13.28 -0.86
C GLY A 207 13.47 12.33 -2.00
N ALA A 208 12.59 11.41 -2.39
CA ALA A 208 12.85 10.44 -3.48
C ALA A 208 12.19 10.81 -4.82
N ILE A 209 11.76 12.08 -4.98
CA ILE A 209 11.10 12.57 -6.20
C ILE A 209 12.12 13.15 -7.18
N PRO A 210 12.15 12.67 -8.44
CA PRO A 210 12.97 13.29 -9.47
C PRO A 210 12.47 14.69 -9.85
N LEU A 211 13.37 15.67 -9.74
CA LEU A 211 13.10 17.08 -10.13
C LEU A 211 13.69 17.43 -11.49
N LEU A 212 14.66 16.64 -11.95
CA LEU A 212 15.37 16.84 -13.21
C LEU A 212 15.15 15.65 -14.15
N HIS A 213 15.03 15.93 -15.45
CA HIS A 213 14.78 14.90 -16.46
C HIS A 213 15.95 13.91 -16.61
N ASN A 214 17.20 14.36 -16.42
CA ASN A 214 18.41 13.52 -16.50
C ASN A 214 18.70 12.73 -15.20
N THR A 215 17.65 12.36 -14.44
CA THR A 215 17.79 11.62 -13.18
C THR A 215 17.88 10.11 -13.40
N MET A 216 18.94 9.50 -12.87
CA MET A 216 19.07 8.07 -12.64
C MET A 216 18.64 7.72 -11.21
N VAL A 217 17.63 6.87 -11.08
CA VAL A 217 17.24 6.33 -9.76
C VAL A 217 18.00 5.03 -9.52
N ILE A 218 18.76 4.96 -8.44
CA ILE A 218 19.42 3.74 -7.97
C ILE A 218 18.58 3.16 -6.83
N ASN A 219 17.89 2.04 -7.08
CA ASN A 219 17.07 1.39 -6.08
C ASN A 219 17.91 0.35 -5.31
N THR A 220 18.04 0.52 -3.99
CA THR A 220 18.91 -0.29 -3.14
C THR A 220 18.24 -1.55 -2.56
N GLU A 221 16.95 -1.82 -2.82
CA GLU A 221 16.18 -2.94 -2.23
C GLU A 221 16.77 -4.34 -2.53
N LYS A 222 17.70 -4.48 -3.49
CA LYS A 222 18.46 -5.73 -3.75
C LYS A 222 19.66 -5.94 -2.83
N LEU A 223 20.15 -4.87 -2.20
CA LEU A 223 21.16 -4.96 -1.14
C LEU A 223 20.44 -5.32 0.17
N ASN A 224 20.06 -6.58 0.33
CA ASN A 224 19.14 -7.02 1.39
C ASN A 224 19.71 -8.11 2.30
N ARG A 225 21.04 -8.17 2.45
CA ARG A 225 21.66 -9.14 3.36
C ARG A 225 21.49 -8.72 4.83
N ILE A 226 21.01 -9.65 5.64
CA ILE A 226 21.03 -9.57 7.11
C ILE A 226 22.24 -10.36 7.62
N GLY A 227 23.14 -9.67 8.33
CA GLY A 227 24.30 -10.26 8.99
C GLY A 227 23.93 -11.07 10.23
N LYS A 228 24.91 -11.77 10.80
CA LYS A 228 24.72 -12.44 12.09
C LYS A 228 24.81 -11.42 13.22
N ILE A 229 24.17 -11.75 14.34
CA ILE A 229 24.35 -11.00 15.58
C ILE A 229 25.72 -11.36 16.15
N GLU A 230 26.55 -10.35 16.40
CA GLU A 230 27.89 -10.47 16.94
C GLU A 230 27.98 -9.69 18.26
N THR A 231 29.00 -9.95 19.07
CA THR A 231 29.27 -9.19 20.30
C THR A 231 30.49 -8.31 20.06
N THR A 232 30.34 -7.02 20.30
CA THR A 232 31.39 -6.01 20.12
C THR A 232 31.69 -5.35 21.45
N VAL A 233 32.97 -5.15 21.77
CA VAL A 233 33.38 -4.44 22.98
C VAL A 233 33.41 -2.95 22.68
N ILE A 234 32.58 -2.18 23.40
CA ILE A 234 32.52 -0.72 23.32
C ILE A 234 32.66 -0.19 24.75
N ASN A 235 33.64 0.67 25.01
CA ASN A 235 33.94 1.21 26.34
C ASN A 235 34.06 0.13 27.43
N GLY A 236 34.67 -1.02 27.08
CA GLY A 236 34.82 -2.15 27.99
C GLY A 236 33.53 -2.96 28.26
N LYS A 237 32.41 -2.64 27.60
CA LYS A 237 31.15 -3.39 27.69
C LYS A 237 30.94 -4.26 26.46
N GLU A 238 30.50 -5.49 26.67
CA GLU A 238 30.07 -6.40 25.60
C GLU A 238 28.66 -6.04 25.14
N ILE A 239 28.55 -5.57 23.89
CA ILE A 239 27.29 -5.11 23.29
C ILE A 239 26.96 -5.97 22.06
N PRO A 240 25.73 -6.51 21.96
CA PRO A 240 25.30 -7.22 20.77
C PRO A 240 25.08 -6.23 19.62
N THR A 241 25.58 -6.56 18.43
CA THR A 241 25.50 -5.73 17.23
C THR A 241 25.04 -6.54 16.04
N ILE A 242 24.46 -5.88 15.04
CA ILE A 242 24.08 -6.51 13.77
C ILE A 242 24.47 -5.62 12.59
N THR A 243 25.09 -6.22 11.58
CA THR A 243 25.42 -5.56 10.31
C THR A 243 24.40 -5.96 9.25
N VAL A 244 23.86 -4.99 8.54
CA VAL A 244 22.78 -5.14 7.55
C VAL A 244 23.07 -4.28 6.33
N ASP A 245 22.63 -4.74 5.16
CA ASP A 245 22.70 -3.94 3.93
C ASP A 245 21.61 -2.85 3.91
N ALA A 246 21.84 -1.78 3.14
CA ALA A 246 20.96 -0.61 3.10
C ALA A 246 19.55 -0.86 2.53
N GLY A 247 19.38 -1.91 1.72
CA GLY A 247 18.10 -2.30 1.12
C GLY A 247 17.25 -3.24 1.96
N VAL A 248 17.74 -3.71 3.11
CA VAL A 248 16.97 -4.58 3.99
C VAL A 248 15.74 -3.83 4.51
N VAL A 249 14.57 -4.48 4.45
CA VAL A 249 13.32 -3.97 5.04
C VAL A 249 13.44 -3.99 6.57
N THR A 250 13.05 -2.91 7.22
CA THR A 250 13.28 -2.73 8.67
C THR A 250 12.56 -3.80 9.49
N GLU A 251 11.33 -4.14 9.14
CA GLU A 251 10.56 -5.21 9.79
C GLU A 251 11.26 -6.57 9.70
N ASP A 252 11.92 -6.89 8.57
CA ASP A 252 12.66 -8.15 8.42
C ASP A 252 13.86 -8.24 9.40
N VAL A 253 14.54 -7.11 9.68
CA VAL A 253 15.61 -7.06 10.69
C VAL A 253 15.04 -7.18 12.09
N MET A 254 13.93 -6.47 12.37
CA MET A 254 13.26 -6.53 13.67
C MET A 254 12.82 -7.96 13.99
N GLU A 255 12.13 -8.64 13.05
CA GLU A 255 11.72 -10.04 13.20
C GLU A 255 12.93 -10.98 13.39
N TYR A 256 14.01 -10.77 12.63
CA TYR A 256 15.24 -11.55 12.78
C TYR A 256 15.86 -11.42 14.18
N CYS A 257 15.92 -10.19 14.72
CA CYS A 257 16.42 -9.92 16.06
C CYS A 257 15.50 -10.48 17.15
N GLU A 258 14.18 -10.30 17.02
CA GLU A 258 13.18 -10.81 17.96
C GLU A 258 13.23 -12.34 18.08
N HIS A 259 13.42 -13.04 16.96
CA HIS A 259 13.60 -14.49 16.93
C HIS A 259 14.87 -14.98 17.65
N GLN A 260 15.84 -14.09 17.87
CA GLN A 260 17.06 -14.34 18.62
C GLN A 260 17.05 -13.69 20.02
N ASN A 261 15.87 -13.24 20.48
CA ASN A 261 15.67 -12.59 21.78
C ASN A 261 16.43 -11.26 21.94
N TYR A 262 16.47 -10.46 20.86
CA TYR A 262 17.02 -9.10 20.85
C TYR A 262 15.99 -8.10 20.30
N ILE A 263 16.15 -6.84 20.68
CA ILE A 263 15.38 -5.70 20.21
C ILE A 263 16.25 -4.88 19.26
N PHE A 264 15.76 -4.71 18.03
CA PHE A 264 16.20 -3.65 17.13
C PHE A 264 15.36 -2.40 17.42
N ALA A 265 15.99 -1.33 17.90
CA ALA A 265 15.27 -0.18 18.47
C ALA A 265 14.81 0.86 17.44
N THR A 266 15.45 0.93 16.26
CA THR A 266 15.01 1.82 15.17
C THR A 266 13.73 1.26 14.55
N ASP A 267 12.56 1.73 15.00
CA ASP A 267 11.25 1.13 14.73
C ASP A 267 10.22 2.06 14.03
N PRO A 268 10.55 2.62 12.85
CA PRO A 268 9.68 3.56 12.17
C PRO A 268 8.28 3.03 11.90
N THR A 269 7.30 3.93 11.90
CA THR A 269 5.90 3.58 11.62
C THR A 269 5.74 2.86 10.27
N SER A 270 6.67 3.02 9.33
CA SER A 270 6.68 2.35 8.02
C SER A 270 7.59 1.11 7.91
N ALA A 271 7.96 0.49 9.04
CA ALA A 271 8.91 -0.63 9.12
C ALA A 271 8.64 -1.78 8.13
N TRP A 272 7.37 -2.04 7.80
CA TRP A 272 6.94 -3.07 6.83
C TRP A 272 7.43 -2.85 5.39
N ALA A 273 7.96 -1.66 5.08
CA ALA A 273 8.41 -1.30 3.73
C ALA A 273 9.62 -0.36 3.66
N CYS A 274 9.91 0.43 4.71
CA CYS A 274 11.11 1.27 4.71
C CYS A 274 12.37 0.41 4.85
N THR A 275 13.48 0.89 4.27
CA THR A 275 14.75 0.16 4.29
C THR A 275 15.78 0.88 5.16
N ILE A 276 16.78 0.12 5.62
CA ILE A 276 17.82 0.62 6.52
C ILE A 276 18.52 1.89 6.00
N GLY A 277 18.88 1.93 4.71
CA GLY A 277 19.50 3.10 4.10
C GLY A 277 18.61 4.34 4.14
N GLY A 278 17.28 4.15 3.96
CA GLY A 278 16.31 5.23 4.12
C GLY A 278 16.19 5.70 5.57
N ASN A 279 16.20 4.77 6.54
CA ASN A 279 16.14 5.12 7.96
C ASN A 279 17.34 5.97 8.38
N ILE A 280 18.53 5.68 7.87
CA ILE A 280 19.76 6.44 8.14
C ILE A 280 19.70 7.81 7.45
N ALA A 281 19.29 7.84 6.17
CA ALA A 281 19.16 9.08 5.39
C ALA A 281 18.16 10.07 6.00
N GLU A 282 17.12 9.58 6.68
CA GLU A 282 16.07 10.38 7.33
C GLU A 282 16.27 10.55 8.84
N ASN A 283 17.23 9.83 9.46
CA ASN A 283 17.34 9.65 10.91
C ASN A 283 16.02 9.19 11.55
N ALA A 284 15.42 8.14 10.98
CA ALA A 284 14.09 7.68 11.34
C ALA A 284 13.97 7.32 12.82
N GLY A 285 12.84 7.69 13.42
CA GLY A 285 12.40 7.30 14.75
C GLY A 285 11.11 6.48 14.70
N GLY A 286 10.59 6.13 15.87
CA GLY A 286 9.33 5.42 16.04
C GLY A 286 8.83 5.52 17.48
N LYS A 287 8.06 4.53 17.93
CA LYS A 287 7.42 4.53 19.27
C LYS A 287 8.39 4.23 20.41
N LYS A 288 9.49 3.55 20.10
CA LYS A 288 10.52 3.16 21.06
C LYS A 288 11.54 4.26 21.34
N CYS A 289 11.43 5.40 20.66
CA CYS A 289 12.36 6.53 20.78
C CYS A 289 12.41 7.12 22.20
N VAL A 290 11.30 7.09 22.94
CA VAL A 290 11.25 7.55 24.32
C VAL A 290 12.34 6.90 25.19
N MET A 291 12.69 5.63 24.91
CA MET A 291 13.75 4.91 25.60
C MET A 291 15.08 4.91 24.85
N TRP A 292 15.07 4.54 23.56
CA TRP A 292 16.29 4.24 22.80
C TRP A 292 16.65 5.26 21.71
N GLY A 293 15.89 6.35 21.58
CA GLY A 293 16.12 7.39 20.59
C GLY A 293 15.86 6.97 19.15
N THR A 294 16.30 7.79 18.20
CA THR A 294 16.17 7.61 16.75
C THR A 294 17.32 6.79 16.17
N CYS A 295 17.42 6.72 14.84
CA CYS A 295 18.46 5.96 14.15
C CYS A 295 19.89 6.32 14.58
N ILE A 296 20.21 7.62 14.75
CA ILE A 296 21.53 8.09 15.21
C ILE A 296 21.93 7.54 16.58
N ASP A 297 20.97 7.33 17.48
CA ASP A 297 21.25 6.85 18.83
C ASP A 297 21.68 5.39 18.84
N ASN A 298 21.31 4.62 17.82
CA ASN A 298 21.46 3.18 17.76
C ASN A 298 22.52 2.73 16.74
N ILE A 299 23.02 3.65 15.91
CA ILE A 299 24.00 3.33 14.87
C ILE A 299 25.41 3.31 15.43
N LEU A 300 26.16 2.26 15.09
CA LEU A 300 27.56 2.08 15.45
C LEU A 300 28.49 2.44 14.30
N SER A 301 28.15 2.01 13.08
CA SER A 301 28.89 2.39 11.87
C SER A 301 28.05 2.25 10.62
N PHE A 302 28.42 2.91 9.54
CA PHE A 302 27.81 2.71 8.22
C PHE A 302 28.78 3.06 7.09
N ASP A 303 28.53 2.45 5.93
CA ASP A 303 29.27 2.74 4.70
C ASP A 303 28.40 3.56 3.76
N ILE A 304 28.98 4.64 3.22
CA ILE A 304 28.39 5.51 2.21
C ILE A 304 29.31 5.63 1.00
N ILE A 305 28.73 5.68 -0.20
CA ILE A 305 29.45 5.94 -1.44
C ILE A 305 29.38 7.44 -1.76
N ASP A 306 30.55 8.07 -1.88
CA ASP A 306 30.71 9.50 -2.15
C ASP A 306 30.58 9.85 -3.66
N HIS A 307 30.72 11.13 -3.99
CA HIS A 307 30.58 11.65 -5.35
C HIS A 307 31.67 11.16 -6.33
N ASN A 308 32.76 10.58 -5.83
CA ASN A 308 33.81 9.94 -6.64
C ASN A 308 33.56 8.44 -6.86
N GLY A 309 32.55 7.88 -6.19
CA GLY A 309 32.29 6.44 -6.15
C GLY A 309 33.22 5.70 -5.18
N ASP A 310 33.82 6.39 -4.22
CA ASP A 310 34.65 5.79 -3.17
C ASP A 310 33.80 5.45 -1.94
N ILE A 311 34.20 4.41 -1.19
CA ILE A 311 33.55 4.05 0.06
C ILE A 311 34.13 4.90 1.19
N ILE A 312 33.23 5.57 1.90
CA ILE A 312 33.48 6.25 3.17
C ILE A 312 32.82 5.42 4.27
N THR A 313 33.60 5.01 5.27
CA THR A 313 33.11 4.34 6.47
C THR A 313 33.05 5.34 7.61
N VAL A 314 31.87 5.49 8.20
CA VAL A 314 31.63 6.33 9.37
C VAL A 314 31.48 5.44 10.60
N ARG A 315 32.21 5.71 11.68
CA ARG A 315 32.13 4.93 12.93
C ARG A 315 31.89 5.82 14.13
N ARG A 316 31.01 5.41 15.03
CA ARG A 316 30.80 6.04 16.32
C ARG A 316 31.75 5.41 17.34
N ALA A 317 32.65 6.20 17.91
CA ALA A 317 33.70 5.69 18.79
C ALA A 317 33.20 5.36 20.20
N ASP A 318 32.29 6.20 20.74
CA ASP A 318 31.88 6.18 22.14
C ASP A 318 30.35 6.01 22.25
N HIS A 319 29.85 4.79 21.98
CA HIS A 319 28.42 4.52 22.05
C HIS A 319 28.01 4.14 23.49
N PRO A 320 27.16 4.93 24.19
CA PRO A 320 26.88 4.75 25.63
C PRO A 320 25.89 3.62 25.94
N TYR A 321 25.33 2.97 24.91
CA TYR A 321 24.30 1.92 25.00
C TYR A 321 22.97 2.41 25.60
N ARG A 322 22.69 3.69 25.38
CA ARG A 322 21.43 4.39 25.65
C ARG A 322 21.25 5.49 24.60
N LYS A 323 20.08 6.12 24.56
CA LYS A 323 19.87 7.32 23.75
C LYS A 323 20.83 8.45 24.12
N ILE A 324 21.11 9.32 23.16
CA ILE A 324 21.96 10.52 23.31
C ILE A 324 21.21 11.55 24.13
N LEU A 325 21.84 12.04 25.20
CA LEU A 325 21.33 13.06 26.09
C LEU A 325 21.96 14.43 25.79
N PRO A 326 21.32 15.55 26.18
CA PRO A 326 21.82 16.91 25.89
C PRO A 326 23.26 17.18 26.35
N GLY A 327 23.71 16.55 27.44
CA GLY A 327 25.06 16.72 28.00
C GLY A 327 26.12 15.78 27.42
N ASP A 328 25.78 14.89 26.49
CA ASP A 328 26.73 13.95 25.91
C ASP A 328 27.63 14.63 24.86
N GLU A 329 28.87 14.14 24.74
CA GLU A 329 29.71 14.35 23.56
C GLU A 329 29.68 13.09 22.68
N VAL A 330 29.47 13.27 21.37
CA VAL A 330 29.31 12.20 20.40
C VAL A 330 30.38 12.31 19.33
N ILE A 331 31.25 11.30 19.27
CA ILE A 331 32.43 11.28 18.42
C ILE A 331 32.24 10.30 17.26
N PHE A 332 32.36 10.80 16.03
CA PHE A 332 32.39 10.00 14.81
C PHE A 332 33.75 10.10 14.12
N THR A 333 34.31 8.96 13.71
CA THR A 333 35.44 8.90 12.79
C THR A 333 34.96 8.67 11.37
N VAL A 334 35.54 9.39 10.42
CA VAL A 334 35.23 9.27 8.99
C VAL A 334 36.48 8.77 8.27
N GLU A 335 36.41 7.57 7.74
CA GLU A 335 37.49 6.88 7.04
C GLU A 335 37.15 6.74 5.56
N LYS A 336 38.12 6.97 4.67
CA LYS A 336 37.99 6.66 3.25
C LYS A 336 39.05 5.64 2.87
N ASN A 337 38.62 4.52 2.30
CA ASN A 337 39.50 3.38 1.99
C ASN A 337 40.37 2.94 3.19
N LYS A 338 39.80 2.94 4.41
CA LYS A 338 40.46 2.62 5.69
C LYS A 338 41.50 3.63 6.18
N THR A 339 41.57 4.81 5.56
CA THR A 339 42.39 5.92 6.03
C THR A 339 41.50 6.94 6.72
N LEU A 340 41.80 7.29 7.96
CA LEU A 340 41.10 8.34 8.70
C LEU A 340 41.26 9.69 7.98
N ILE A 341 40.14 10.31 7.59
CA ILE A 341 40.13 11.65 6.99
C ILE A 341 39.88 12.71 8.05
N LYS A 342 38.87 12.49 8.89
CA LYS A 342 38.45 13.45 9.91
C LYS A 342 37.73 12.78 11.08
N THR A 343 37.76 13.46 12.21
CA THR A 343 36.95 13.15 13.39
C THR A 343 35.96 14.29 13.59
N ILE A 344 34.70 13.95 13.85
CA ILE A 344 33.61 14.89 14.06
C ILE A 344 33.13 14.73 15.50
N ASN A 345 33.15 15.83 16.23
CA ASN A 345 32.64 15.90 17.60
C ASN A 345 31.35 16.70 17.60
N LEU A 346 30.27 16.11 18.10
CA LEU A 346 28.96 16.75 18.23
C LEU A 346 28.57 16.72 19.71
N SER A 347 28.03 17.83 20.22
CA SER A 347 27.31 17.80 21.49
C SER A 347 25.92 17.19 21.29
N GLY A 348 25.31 16.67 22.35
CA GLY A 348 23.91 16.23 22.32
C GLY A 348 22.95 17.34 21.83
N LEU A 349 23.29 18.61 22.11
CA LEU A 349 22.54 19.77 21.65
C LEU A 349 22.71 20.08 20.16
N ASP A 350 23.79 19.64 19.52
CA ASP A 350 23.94 19.73 18.06
C ASP A 350 23.03 18.73 17.34
N ILE A 351 22.65 17.63 18.01
CA ILE A 351 21.78 16.59 17.47
C ILE A 351 20.32 16.93 17.74
N ARG A 352 19.98 17.42 18.94
CA ARG A 352 18.61 17.82 19.31
C ARG A 352 18.59 19.09 20.14
N LYS A 353 17.70 20.03 19.79
CA LYS A 353 17.43 21.19 20.66
C LYS A 353 16.97 20.75 22.06
N LYS A 354 17.34 21.54 23.07
CA LYS A 354 17.02 21.29 24.48
C LYS A 354 15.51 21.13 24.67
N GLY A 355 15.10 20.08 25.37
CA GLY A 355 13.69 19.80 25.70
C GLY A 355 12.90 19.05 24.62
N LEU A 356 13.53 18.68 23.50
CA LEU A 356 12.90 17.91 22.42
C LEU A 356 13.39 16.46 22.41
N GLY A 357 12.47 15.50 22.31
CA GLY A 357 12.82 14.07 22.21
C GLY A 357 13.31 13.66 20.82
N LYS A 358 12.92 14.42 19.78
CA LYS A 358 13.30 14.22 18.38
C LYS A 358 13.58 15.56 17.71
N ASP A 359 14.57 15.61 16.83
CA ASP A 359 14.90 16.78 16.03
C ASP A 359 15.78 16.34 14.87
N ILE A 360 15.35 16.65 13.65
CA ILE A 360 16.10 16.34 12.44
C ILE A 360 16.37 17.57 11.56
N THR A 361 16.24 18.76 12.15
CA THR A 361 16.37 20.03 11.42
C THR A 361 17.82 20.40 11.14
N ASN A 362 18.77 20.05 12.03
CA ASN A 362 20.19 20.27 11.78
C ASN A 362 20.68 19.33 10.67
N LYS A 363 20.63 19.79 9.41
CA LYS A 363 21.09 19.02 8.25
C LYS A 363 22.60 19.04 8.07
N ALA A 364 23.35 19.90 8.75
CA ALA A 364 24.81 19.93 8.65
C ALA A 364 25.48 18.89 9.56
N LEU A 365 25.00 18.71 10.80
CA LEU A 365 25.57 17.80 11.81
C LEU A 365 27.11 17.84 11.87
N GLY A 366 27.70 19.04 11.92
CA GLY A 366 29.16 19.21 11.95
C GLY A 366 29.91 18.62 10.74
N GLY A 367 29.19 18.36 9.64
CA GLY A 367 29.73 17.73 8.43
C GLY A 367 29.76 16.19 8.44
N LEU A 368 28.92 15.55 9.27
CA LEU A 368 28.74 14.09 9.31
C LEU A 368 28.07 13.60 8.02
N PRO A 369 28.66 12.66 7.25
CA PRO A 369 28.09 12.24 5.97
C PRO A 369 26.95 11.25 6.09
N GLY A 370 26.00 11.29 5.14
CA GLY A 370 24.89 10.36 4.94
C GLY A 370 23.72 10.49 5.91
N LEU A 371 24.02 10.58 7.20
CA LEU A 371 23.00 10.58 8.25
C LEU A 371 22.17 11.87 8.20
N GLN A 372 20.85 11.71 8.12
CA GLN A 372 19.87 12.82 8.05
C GLN A 372 19.98 13.71 6.80
N LYS A 373 20.71 13.29 5.76
CA LYS A 373 20.97 14.09 4.55
C LYS A 373 20.03 13.82 3.39
N GLU A 374 19.11 12.88 3.53
CA GLU A 374 18.10 12.56 2.50
C GLU A 374 18.72 12.19 1.14
N GLY A 375 19.93 11.64 1.16
CA GLY A 375 20.68 11.22 -0.03
C GLY A 375 21.26 12.37 -0.86
N CYS A 376 21.43 13.57 -0.29
CA CYS A 376 22.05 14.72 -0.98
C CYS A 376 23.59 14.65 -1.04
N ASP A 377 24.24 13.77 -0.28
CA ASP A 377 25.70 13.70 -0.18
C ASP A 377 26.30 12.31 -0.46
N GLY A 378 25.47 11.34 -0.83
CA GLY A 378 25.92 10.00 -1.20
C GLY A 378 24.86 8.91 -1.08
N ILE A 379 25.29 7.66 -1.23
CA ILE A 379 24.43 6.47 -1.15
C ILE A 379 24.90 5.56 -0.02
N ILE A 380 24.07 5.41 1.01
CA ILE A 380 24.31 4.45 2.10
C ILE A 380 24.13 3.03 1.55
N VAL A 381 25.08 2.14 1.84
CA VAL A 381 25.11 0.77 1.30
C VAL A 381 25.08 -0.33 2.37
N SER A 382 25.61 -0.05 3.57
CA SER A 382 25.60 -0.99 4.70
C SER A 382 25.58 -0.21 6.03
N ALA A 383 25.14 -0.85 7.11
CA ALA A 383 25.20 -0.28 8.44
C ALA A 383 25.25 -1.34 9.55
N THR A 384 25.83 -0.96 10.69
CA THR A 384 25.92 -1.75 11.92
C THR A 384 25.18 -1.02 13.03
N PHE A 385 24.26 -1.71 13.68
CA PHE A 385 23.46 -1.20 14.80
C PHE A 385 23.77 -1.95 16.09
N VAL A 386 23.63 -1.26 17.22
CA VAL A 386 23.54 -1.92 18.53
C VAL A 386 22.17 -2.55 18.72
N LEU A 387 22.11 -3.62 19.49
CA LEU A 387 20.88 -4.35 19.83
C LEU A 387 20.64 -4.33 21.33
N TYR A 388 19.38 -4.38 21.75
CA TYR A 388 19.00 -4.41 23.16
C TYR A 388 18.43 -5.76 23.55
N ARG A 389 18.42 -6.07 24.84
CA ARG A 389 17.72 -7.25 25.35
C ARG A 389 16.30 -6.86 25.74
N PRO A 390 15.30 -7.71 25.47
CA PRO A 390 13.96 -7.48 25.98
C PRO A 390 13.96 -7.61 27.51
N PHE A 391 13.15 -6.79 28.16
CA PHE A 391 12.86 -6.92 29.59
C PHE A 391 12.07 -8.20 29.89
N LYS A 392 12.19 -8.71 31.11
CA LYS A 392 11.43 -9.90 31.52
C LYS A 392 9.93 -9.66 31.67
N HIS A 393 9.53 -8.44 32.07
CA HIS A 393 8.15 -8.12 32.38
C HIS A 393 7.71 -6.81 31.70
N THR A 394 6.52 -6.82 31.12
CA THR A 394 5.87 -5.67 30.49
C THR A 394 4.49 -5.46 31.11
N ARG A 395 4.09 -4.21 31.34
CA ARG A 395 2.71 -3.81 31.63
C ARG A 395 2.27 -2.76 30.62
N SER A 396 1.10 -2.98 30.04
CA SER A 396 0.48 -2.03 29.11
C SER A 396 -0.76 -1.41 29.74
N VAL A 397 -0.83 -0.08 29.74
CA VAL A 397 -1.95 0.68 30.32
C VAL A 397 -2.58 1.54 29.24
N CYS A 398 -3.92 1.48 29.13
CA CYS A 398 -4.70 2.37 28.29
C CYS A 398 -5.41 3.40 29.18
N PHE A 399 -5.14 4.69 28.98
CA PHE A 399 -5.84 5.77 29.67
C PHE A 399 -6.86 6.42 28.74
N GLU A 400 -8.11 6.51 29.18
CA GLU A 400 -9.18 7.21 28.48
C GLU A 400 -9.49 8.51 29.22
N PHE A 401 -9.43 9.65 28.53
CA PHE A 401 -9.66 10.96 29.13
C PHE A 401 -11.02 11.49 28.73
N PHE A 402 -11.77 12.01 29.70
CA PHE A 402 -13.11 12.54 29.51
C PHE A 402 -13.18 14.03 29.85
N GLY A 403 -14.20 14.72 29.36
CA GLY A 403 -14.42 16.14 29.57
C GLY A 403 -14.57 16.91 28.27
N ASN A 404 -14.33 18.22 28.34
CA ASN A 404 -14.56 19.12 27.21
C ASN A 404 -13.29 19.48 26.43
N ASN A 405 -12.11 19.38 27.04
CA ASN A 405 -10.83 19.79 26.43
C ASN A 405 -9.72 18.75 26.60
N MET A 406 -8.59 19.00 25.93
CA MET A 406 -7.41 18.12 25.89
C MET A 406 -6.41 18.37 27.02
N ILE A 407 -6.61 19.41 27.83
CA ILE A 407 -5.65 19.89 28.85
C ILE A 407 -5.28 18.76 29.83
N ASN A 408 -6.26 17.96 30.24
CA ASN A 408 -6.07 16.85 31.16
C ASN A 408 -5.11 15.78 30.60
N ALA A 409 -5.23 15.47 29.31
CA ALA A 409 -4.35 14.50 28.64
C ALA A 409 -2.93 15.05 28.50
N SER A 410 -2.78 16.33 28.15
CA SER A 410 -1.46 16.98 28.06
C SER A 410 -0.73 17.00 29.41
N LYS A 411 -1.43 17.32 30.51
CA LYS A 411 -0.86 17.28 31.87
C LYS A 411 -0.46 15.87 32.28
N ALA A 412 -1.31 14.88 31.97
CA ALA A 412 -1.00 13.48 32.21
C ALA A 412 0.27 13.02 31.50
N ILE A 413 0.48 13.40 30.24
CA ILE A 413 1.69 13.05 29.48
C ILE A 413 2.95 13.53 30.21
N VAL A 414 2.97 14.81 30.62
CA VAL A 414 4.12 15.39 31.33
C VAL A 414 4.37 14.66 32.66
N GLU A 415 3.32 14.35 33.42
CA GLU A 415 3.43 13.63 34.69
C GLU A 415 3.93 12.18 34.51
N ILE A 416 3.47 11.48 33.45
CA ILE A 416 3.91 10.12 33.11
C ILE A 416 5.41 10.14 32.78
N VAL A 417 5.84 11.04 31.89
CA VAL A 417 7.27 11.11 31.49
C VAL A 417 8.15 11.43 32.69
N ARG A 418 7.80 12.45 33.49
CA ARG A 418 8.54 12.82 34.70
C ARG A 418 8.64 11.70 35.74
N THR A 419 7.63 10.84 35.82
CA THR A 419 7.64 9.72 36.77
C THR A 419 8.73 8.70 36.45
N PHE A 420 9.11 8.54 35.17
CA PHE A 420 10.06 7.51 34.73
C PHE A 420 11.38 8.06 34.18
N GLU A 421 11.56 9.37 34.10
CA GLU A 421 12.74 10.01 33.46
C GLU A 421 14.07 9.59 34.10
N ASP A 422 14.09 9.42 35.43
CA ASP A 422 15.26 9.04 36.23
C ASP A 422 15.10 7.70 36.98
N ASP A 423 14.09 6.89 36.63
CA ASP A 423 13.87 5.60 37.30
C ASP A 423 14.90 4.56 36.83
N PRO A 424 15.73 3.98 37.71
CA PRO A 424 16.77 3.02 37.33
C PRO A 424 16.24 1.59 37.15
N ILE A 425 14.98 1.31 37.51
CA ILE A 425 14.40 -0.03 37.56
C ILE A 425 13.26 -0.20 36.56
N VAL A 426 12.33 0.77 36.49
CA VAL A 426 11.14 0.71 35.63
C VAL A 426 11.25 1.71 34.50
N PHE A 427 11.19 1.23 33.26
CA PHE A 427 11.42 2.03 32.07
C PHE A 427 10.13 2.29 31.31
N LEU A 428 9.93 3.54 30.90
CA LEU A 428 8.92 3.93 29.93
C LEU A 428 9.42 3.58 28.52
N THR A 429 8.84 2.55 27.89
CA THR A 429 9.32 2.05 26.59
C THR A 429 8.45 2.49 25.42
N ALA A 430 7.19 2.85 25.69
CA ALA A 430 6.35 3.54 24.71
C ALA A 430 5.27 4.40 25.40
N LEU A 431 4.98 5.56 24.81
CA LEU A 431 3.91 6.46 25.23
C LEU A 431 3.27 7.09 23.99
N GLU A 432 2.08 6.60 23.61
CA GLU A 432 1.34 7.05 22.44
C GLU A 432 0.03 7.75 22.84
N HIS A 433 -0.43 8.65 21.99
CA HIS A 433 -1.65 9.43 22.22
C HIS A 433 -2.49 9.60 20.94
N PHE A 434 -3.81 9.63 21.13
CA PHE A 434 -4.83 9.92 20.12
C PHE A 434 -5.73 11.07 20.57
N ASP A 435 -5.99 12.02 19.67
CA ASP A 435 -6.98 13.08 19.93
C ASP A 435 -8.42 12.66 19.60
N GLU A 436 -9.38 13.53 19.90
CA GLU A 436 -10.81 13.28 19.71
C GLU A 436 -11.15 12.98 18.24
N GLN A 437 -10.53 13.70 17.29
CA GLN A 437 -10.79 13.51 15.87
C GLN A 437 -10.33 12.12 15.42
N TYR A 438 -9.19 11.66 15.95
CA TYR A 438 -8.69 10.32 15.75
C TYR A 438 -9.62 9.26 16.35
N VAL A 439 -10.02 9.42 17.62
CA VAL A 439 -10.93 8.52 18.35
C VAL A 439 -12.25 8.34 17.59
N LYS A 440 -12.83 9.44 17.09
CA LYS A 440 -14.04 9.41 16.25
C LYS A 440 -13.81 8.69 14.93
N ALA A 441 -12.70 8.97 14.25
CA ALA A 441 -12.42 8.43 12.92
C ALA A 441 -12.16 6.91 12.92
N ILE A 442 -11.58 6.35 13.99
CA ILE A 442 -11.39 4.90 14.11
C ILE A 442 -12.59 4.16 14.72
N GLN A 443 -13.70 4.87 15.01
CA GLN A 443 -14.85 4.33 15.73
C GLN A 443 -14.42 3.61 17.01
N TYR A 444 -13.58 4.30 17.79
CA TYR A 444 -12.99 3.76 19.00
C TYR A 444 -14.07 3.21 19.94
N LYS A 445 -13.88 1.98 20.40
CA LYS A 445 -14.74 1.36 21.40
C LYS A 445 -14.08 1.50 22.76
N ASN A 446 -14.78 2.08 23.72
CA ASN A 446 -14.25 2.26 25.07
C ASN A 446 -13.86 0.92 25.72
N LYS A 447 -12.79 0.99 26.51
CA LYS A 447 -12.22 -0.08 27.32
C LYS A 447 -12.74 0.06 28.75
N SER A 448 -13.04 1.28 29.19
CA SER A 448 -13.80 1.55 30.40
C SER A 448 -15.30 1.25 30.23
N SER A 449 -16.03 1.30 31.34
CA SER A 449 -17.49 1.18 31.38
C SER A 449 -18.24 2.46 31.03
N ARG A 450 -17.53 3.58 30.80
CA ARG A 450 -18.15 4.87 30.45
C ARG A 450 -18.72 4.82 29.03
N THR A 451 -19.89 5.45 28.85
CA THR A 451 -20.58 5.56 27.56
C THR A 451 -20.16 6.79 26.75
N GLU A 452 -19.55 7.78 27.40
CA GLU A 452 -19.04 8.99 26.76
C GLU A 452 -17.88 8.66 25.81
N ILE A 453 -17.76 9.38 24.69
CA ILE A 453 -16.61 9.22 23.78
C ILE A 453 -15.41 9.93 24.43
N PRO A 454 -14.26 9.25 24.61
CA PRO A 454 -13.06 9.87 25.16
C PRO A 454 -12.60 11.05 24.30
N LYS A 455 -12.19 12.14 24.95
CA LYS A 455 -11.52 13.26 24.28
C LYS A 455 -10.11 12.91 23.84
N ALA A 456 -9.43 12.09 24.63
CA ALA A 456 -8.11 11.60 24.31
C ALA A 456 -7.95 10.16 24.80
N VAL A 457 -7.04 9.44 24.17
CA VAL A 457 -6.64 8.10 24.61
C VAL A 457 -5.12 8.02 24.62
N LEU A 458 -4.53 7.57 25.73
CA LEU A 458 -3.11 7.23 25.83
C LEU A 458 -2.93 5.72 25.89
N VAL A 459 -1.86 5.22 25.27
CA VAL A 459 -1.40 3.84 25.41
C VAL A 459 0.06 3.87 25.86
N VAL A 460 0.33 3.22 26.98
CA VAL A 460 1.62 3.26 27.68
C VAL A 460 2.14 1.83 27.83
N ASP A 461 3.38 1.59 27.42
CA ASP A 461 4.12 0.38 27.79
C ASP A 461 5.23 0.78 28.79
N ILE A 462 5.22 0.13 29.95
CA ILE A 462 6.29 0.19 30.96
C ILE A 462 6.86 -1.20 31.17
N GLU A 463 8.19 -1.28 31.27
CA GLU A 463 8.92 -2.55 31.28
C GLU A 463 10.01 -2.55 32.36
N SER A 464 10.25 -3.73 32.95
CA SER A 464 11.30 -3.94 33.94
C SER A 464 11.72 -5.41 34.00
N ASP A 465 12.92 -5.64 34.53
CA ASP A 465 13.37 -6.98 34.95
C ASP A 465 12.90 -7.37 36.35
N ASP A 466 12.35 -6.42 37.13
CA ASP A 466 11.76 -6.63 38.46
C ASP A 466 10.23 -6.50 38.41
N GLU A 467 9.53 -7.64 38.53
CA GLU A 467 8.07 -7.67 38.47
C GLU A 467 7.39 -6.93 39.63
N ALA A 468 7.96 -6.95 40.83
CA ALA A 468 7.34 -6.34 42.00
C ALA A 468 7.37 -4.81 41.91
N GLN A 469 8.50 -4.26 41.46
CA GLN A 469 8.63 -2.81 41.24
C GLN A 469 7.78 -2.36 40.06
N LEU A 470 7.72 -3.15 38.98
CA LEU A 470 6.86 -2.86 37.84
C LEU A 470 5.38 -2.80 38.22
N GLU A 471 4.90 -3.77 39.02
CA GLU A 471 3.51 -3.79 39.48
C GLU A 471 3.19 -2.57 40.37
N LYS A 472 4.09 -2.26 41.31
CA LYS A 472 3.97 -1.08 42.17
C LYS A 472 3.91 0.21 41.34
N ALA A 473 4.85 0.40 40.43
CA ALA A 473 4.91 1.57 39.56
C ALA A 473 3.65 1.69 38.68
N THR A 474 3.12 0.56 38.19
CA THR A 474 1.88 0.53 37.38
C THR A 474 0.69 1.05 38.20
N VAL A 475 0.51 0.58 39.43
CA VAL A 475 -0.59 1.01 40.31
C VAL A 475 -0.45 2.48 40.69
N GLU A 476 0.76 2.92 41.05
CA GLU A 476 1.05 4.32 41.38
C GLU A 476 0.79 5.25 40.19
N LEU A 477 1.18 4.84 38.98
CA LEU A 477 0.90 5.59 37.75
C LEU A 477 -0.60 5.80 37.55
N VAL A 478 -1.40 4.73 37.64
CA VAL A 478 -2.86 4.83 37.48
C VAL A 478 -3.47 5.75 38.55
N ALA A 479 -3.00 5.66 39.80
CA ALA A 479 -3.46 6.54 40.87
C ALA A 479 -3.11 8.02 40.64
N LYS A 480 -1.87 8.31 40.20
CA LYS A 480 -1.40 9.67 39.92
C LYS A 480 -2.19 10.33 38.78
N VAL A 481 -2.47 9.61 37.71
CA VAL A 481 -3.12 10.19 36.52
C VAL A 481 -4.63 10.33 36.75
N LYS A 482 -5.24 9.55 37.66
CA LYS A 482 -6.69 9.57 37.95
C LYS A 482 -7.27 10.97 38.23
N GLN A 483 -6.48 11.87 38.81
CA GLN A 483 -6.89 13.26 39.09
C GLN A 483 -7.24 14.08 37.84
N PHE A 484 -6.84 13.62 36.65
CA PHE A 484 -7.09 14.29 35.36
C PHE A 484 -8.37 13.79 34.65
N ASN A 485 -9.40 13.37 35.39
CA ASN A 485 -10.66 12.82 34.86
C ASN A 485 -10.45 11.70 33.81
N THR A 486 -9.67 10.68 34.21
CA THR A 486 -9.30 9.55 33.37
C THR A 486 -9.73 8.21 33.96
N GLU A 487 -9.92 7.23 33.09
CA GLU A 487 -10.02 5.81 33.43
C GLU A 487 -8.78 5.08 32.90
N GLY A 488 -8.02 4.43 33.80
CA GLY A 488 -6.83 3.66 33.45
C GLY A 488 -7.09 2.16 33.45
N ILE A 489 -6.91 1.51 32.30
CA ILE A 489 -7.16 0.07 32.10
C ILE A 489 -5.83 -0.65 31.84
N ILE A 490 -5.47 -1.56 32.74
CA ILE A 490 -4.27 -2.41 32.62
C ILE A 490 -4.62 -3.64 31.76
N ALA A 491 -3.77 -3.95 30.78
CA ALA A 491 -3.92 -5.15 29.97
C ALA A 491 -3.67 -6.41 30.81
N LYS A 492 -4.61 -7.36 30.78
CA LYS A 492 -4.53 -8.61 31.56
C LYS A 492 -3.61 -9.65 30.94
N ASP A 493 -3.41 -9.58 29.63
CA ASP A 493 -2.66 -10.54 28.83
C ASP A 493 -2.15 -9.91 27.53
N ALA A 494 -1.33 -10.67 26.79
CA ALA A 494 -0.76 -10.24 25.52
C ALA A 494 -1.81 -9.97 24.43
N GLU A 495 -2.96 -10.66 24.47
CA GLU A 495 -4.04 -10.46 23.50
C GLU A 495 -4.74 -9.10 23.72
N THR A 496 -5.01 -8.75 24.97
CA THR A 496 -5.55 -7.46 25.39
C THR A 496 -4.57 -6.34 25.05
N ARG A 497 -3.27 -6.55 25.30
CA ARG A 497 -2.22 -5.62 24.90
C ARG A 497 -2.23 -5.38 23.39
N GLU A 498 -2.24 -6.44 22.58
CA GLU A 498 -2.27 -6.29 21.12
C GLU A 498 -3.53 -5.54 20.67
N LYS A 499 -4.68 -5.76 21.33
CA LYS A 499 -5.91 -5.01 21.06
C LYS A 499 -5.76 -3.51 21.33
N PHE A 500 -5.11 -3.10 22.42
CA PHE A 500 -4.83 -1.67 22.68
C PHE A 500 -3.95 -1.07 21.58
N TRP A 501 -2.90 -1.79 21.18
CA TRP A 501 -1.96 -1.36 20.14
C TRP A 501 -2.53 -1.45 18.71
N GLN A 502 -3.57 -2.25 18.46
CA GLN A 502 -4.23 -2.31 17.15
C GLN A 502 -4.93 -1.01 16.80
N ASP A 503 -5.55 -0.34 17.79
CA ASP A 503 -6.19 0.96 17.57
C ASP A 503 -5.17 2.02 17.10
N ARG A 504 -3.92 1.94 17.58
CA ARG A 504 -2.78 2.76 17.08
C ARG A 504 -2.45 2.51 15.62
N LYS A 505 -2.49 1.25 15.19
CA LYS A 505 -2.09 0.82 13.84
C LYS A 505 -3.15 1.13 12.77
N ASN A 506 -4.37 1.49 13.19
CA ASN A 506 -5.51 1.81 12.32
C ASN A 506 -5.52 3.24 11.74
N LEU A 507 -4.39 3.97 11.83
CA LEU A 507 -4.22 5.36 11.36
C LEU A 507 -4.74 5.66 9.95
N SER A 508 -4.67 4.65 9.08
CA SER A 508 -5.03 4.77 7.67
C SER A 508 -6.52 4.58 7.41
N ALA A 509 -7.33 4.29 8.44
CA ALA A 509 -8.79 4.29 8.39
C ALA A 509 -9.39 5.70 8.28
N ILE A 510 -8.69 6.75 8.76
CA ILE A 510 -9.15 8.15 8.62
C ILE A 510 -9.39 8.50 7.14
N ALA A 511 -8.52 8.01 6.26
CA ALA A 511 -8.63 8.23 4.81
C ALA A 511 -9.75 7.40 4.13
N LYS A 512 -10.28 6.37 4.81
CA LYS A 512 -11.35 5.50 4.28
C LYS A 512 -12.66 6.25 4.08
N HIS A 513 -12.93 7.26 4.91
CA HIS A 513 -14.23 7.93 4.97
C HIS A 513 -14.40 9.05 3.94
N THR A 514 -13.30 9.60 3.42
CA THR A 514 -13.34 10.84 2.63
C THR A 514 -12.86 10.66 1.19
N ASN A 515 -12.31 9.50 0.78
CA ASN A 515 -11.63 9.34 -0.51
C ASN A 515 -10.59 10.47 -0.76
N ALA A 516 -10.05 11.00 0.34
CA ALA A 516 -9.24 12.21 0.37
C ALA A 516 -7.76 11.84 0.43
N PHE A 517 -6.96 12.59 -0.32
CA PHE A 517 -5.53 12.70 -0.08
C PHE A 517 -5.31 13.24 1.34
N LYS A 518 -4.15 12.96 1.95
CA LYS A 518 -3.86 13.42 3.31
C LYS A 518 -2.51 14.11 3.31
N LEU A 519 -2.49 15.38 3.70
CA LEU A 519 -1.26 16.06 4.09
C LEU A 519 -0.87 15.54 5.48
N ASN A 520 0.39 15.16 5.61
CA ASN A 520 0.92 14.57 6.84
C ASN A 520 2.15 15.37 7.28
N GLU A 521 1.99 16.11 8.36
CA GLU A 521 3.05 16.84 9.00
C GLU A 521 3.47 16.13 10.28
N ASP A 522 4.72 16.33 10.67
CA ASP A 522 5.34 15.72 11.85
C ASP A 522 6.14 16.84 12.48
N VAL A 523 5.69 17.30 13.65
CA VAL A 523 6.26 18.42 14.39
C VAL A 523 6.65 17.95 15.78
N VAL A 524 7.67 18.54 16.37
CA VAL A 524 8.06 18.22 17.75
C VAL A 524 7.90 19.44 18.62
N ILE A 525 7.16 19.29 19.71
CA ILE A 525 6.82 20.35 20.66
C ILE A 525 7.45 20.01 22.02
N PRO A 526 8.05 20.99 22.72
CA PRO A 526 8.49 20.79 24.10
C PRO A 526 7.34 20.27 24.99
N LEU A 527 7.62 19.31 25.86
CA LEU A 527 6.57 18.63 26.65
C LEU A 527 5.75 19.62 27.51
N ASP A 528 6.39 20.67 28.03
CA ASP A 528 5.76 21.74 28.81
C ASP A 528 4.84 22.67 27.99
N LYS A 529 4.91 22.59 26.65
CA LYS A 529 4.11 23.37 25.69
C LYS A 529 3.04 22.57 24.98
N LEU A 530 2.87 21.28 25.29
CA LEU A 530 1.85 20.43 24.68
C LEU A 530 0.42 20.95 24.89
N GLN A 531 0.15 21.56 26.03
CA GLN A 531 -1.16 22.17 26.31
C GLN A 531 -1.44 23.32 25.33
N ASP A 532 -0.51 24.28 25.24
CA ASP A 532 -0.63 25.45 24.37
C ASP A 532 -0.84 25.04 22.90
N PHE A 533 -0.13 24.00 22.45
CA PHE A 533 -0.29 23.48 21.09
C PHE A 533 -1.65 22.79 20.89
N SER A 534 -2.12 22.02 21.87
CA SER A 534 -3.43 21.36 21.77
C SER A 534 -4.59 22.35 21.71
N ASP A 535 -4.57 23.39 22.55
CA ASP A 535 -5.58 24.45 22.53
C ASP A 535 -5.56 25.20 21.18
N PHE A 536 -4.37 25.42 20.60
CA PHE A 536 -4.23 25.99 19.27
C PHE A 536 -4.87 25.12 18.18
N ILE A 537 -4.66 23.80 18.18
CA ILE A 537 -5.25 22.89 17.19
C ILE A 537 -6.78 22.86 17.31
N GLU A 538 -7.30 22.84 18.54
CA GLU A 538 -8.74 22.89 18.78
C GLU A 538 -9.34 24.21 18.28
N LYS A 539 -8.71 25.35 18.60
CA LYS A 539 -9.10 26.67 18.08
C LYS A 539 -9.07 26.71 16.55
N LEU A 540 -8.05 26.13 15.93
CA LEU A 540 -7.92 26.06 14.48
C LEU A 540 -9.06 25.23 13.85
N ASN A 541 -9.43 24.11 14.45
CA ASN A 541 -10.57 23.31 14.01
C ASN A 541 -11.90 24.07 14.15
N VAL A 542 -12.13 24.77 15.26
CA VAL A 542 -13.32 25.64 15.46
C VAL A 542 -13.36 26.73 14.39
N LYS A 543 -12.23 27.38 14.11
CA LYS A 543 -12.10 28.38 13.04
C LYS A 543 -12.51 27.80 11.68
N LYS A 544 -11.99 26.61 11.32
CA LYS A 544 -12.30 25.93 10.05
C LYS A 544 -13.75 25.47 9.95
N GLU A 545 -14.36 25.09 11.06
CA GLU A 545 -15.79 24.79 11.12
C GLU A 545 -16.65 26.04 10.87
N LEU A 546 -16.34 27.15 11.53
CA LEU A 546 -17.02 28.43 11.33
C LEU A 546 -16.88 28.94 9.90
N GLU A 547 -15.67 28.92 9.32
CA GLU A 547 -15.42 29.29 7.92
C GLU A 547 -16.27 28.45 6.95
N ASN A 548 -16.33 27.12 7.18
CA ASN A 548 -17.15 26.23 6.34
C ASN A 548 -18.66 26.49 6.50
N ASN A 549 -19.13 26.71 7.73
CA ASN A 549 -20.52 27.05 8.01
C ASN A 549 -20.92 28.37 7.31
N ILE A 550 -20.07 29.40 7.35
CA ILE A 550 -20.27 30.67 6.65
C ILE A 550 -20.31 30.47 5.12
N GLN A 551 -19.48 29.56 4.59
CA GLN A 551 -19.50 29.21 3.16
C GLN A 551 -20.80 28.50 2.77
N ILE A 552 -21.29 27.54 3.58
CA ILE A 552 -22.57 26.87 3.36
C ILE A 552 -23.69 27.91 3.33
N ILE A 553 -23.77 28.76 4.37
CA ILE A 553 -24.79 29.82 4.45
C ILE A 553 -24.73 30.74 3.23
N SER A 554 -23.53 31.12 2.80
CA SER A 554 -23.35 31.98 1.61
C SER A 554 -23.82 31.30 0.32
N ALA A 555 -23.54 30.01 0.14
CA ALA A 555 -23.98 29.26 -1.04
C ALA A 555 -25.51 29.06 -1.05
N LEU A 556 -26.11 28.87 0.13
CA LEU A 556 -27.57 28.81 0.27
C LEU A 556 -28.23 30.16 -0.04
N ILE A 557 -27.66 31.28 0.42
CA ILE A 557 -28.12 32.63 0.06
C ILE A 557 -28.07 32.82 -1.46
N ASP A 558 -26.93 32.51 -2.09
CA ASP A 558 -26.75 32.66 -3.54
C ASP A 558 -27.79 31.83 -4.31
N TYR A 559 -28.05 30.58 -3.88
CA TYR A 559 -29.08 29.71 -4.48
C TYR A 559 -30.51 30.26 -4.32
N LEU A 560 -30.92 30.64 -3.11
CA LEU A 560 -32.27 31.17 -2.87
C LEU A 560 -32.50 32.48 -3.63
N GLN A 561 -31.48 33.35 -3.72
CA GLN A 561 -31.55 34.59 -4.51
C GLN A 561 -31.64 34.33 -6.01
N GLU A 562 -31.03 33.26 -6.52
CA GLU A 562 -31.19 32.83 -7.91
C GLU A 562 -32.59 32.24 -8.15
N ARG A 563 -33.10 31.44 -7.20
CA ARG A 563 -34.45 30.89 -7.28
C ARG A 563 -35.51 31.98 -7.34
N VAL A 564 -35.41 33.03 -6.51
CA VAL A 564 -36.32 34.20 -6.55
C VAL A 564 -36.43 34.83 -7.93
N LYS A 565 -35.39 34.79 -8.76
CA LYS A 565 -35.40 35.38 -10.11
C LYS A 565 -36.06 34.51 -11.17
N THR A 566 -36.24 33.23 -10.88
CA THR A 566 -36.69 32.19 -11.83
C THR A 566 -38.00 31.54 -11.42
N GLU A 567 -38.50 31.85 -10.23
CA GLU A 567 -39.71 31.30 -9.65
C GLU A 567 -40.93 32.16 -10.00
N GLU A 568 -42.08 31.52 -10.20
CA GLU A 568 -43.35 32.19 -10.54
C GLU A 568 -44.38 32.13 -9.39
N ASP A 569 -44.15 31.32 -8.36
CA ASP A 569 -45.00 31.23 -7.16
C ASP A 569 -44.64 32.31 -6.12
N ASP A 570 -45.54 33.27 -5.90
CA ASP A 570 -45.39 34.37 -4.94
C ASP A 570 -45.14 33.89 -3.51
N VAL A 571 -45.75 32.78 -3.09
CA VAL A 571 -45.56 32.21 -1.73
C VAL A 571 -44.15 31.63 -1.60
N CYS A 572 -43.65 30.98 -2.65
CA CYS A 572 -42.28 30.48 -2.71
C CYS A 572 -41.26 31.64 -2.68
N ILE A 573 -41.53 32.73 -3.41
CA ILE A 573 -40.69 33.93 -3.43
C ILE A 573 -40.61 34.57 -2.04
N GLU A 574 -41.73 34.73 -1.34
CA GLU A 574 -41.76 35.30 0.01
C GLU A 574 -40.99 34.42 1.01
N ARG A 575 -41.19 33.10 0.96
CA ARG A 575 -40.42 32.13 1.76
C ARG A 575 -38.92 32.19 1.44
N CYS A 576 -38.54 32.30 0.17
CA CYS A 576 -37.13 32.45 -0.22
C CYS A 576 -36.52 33.75 0.33
N ASN A 577 -37.22 34.88 0.26
CA ASN A 577 -36.76 36.15 0.83
C ASN A 577 -36.62 36.08 2.36
N SER A 578 -37.59 35.46 3.04
CA SER A 578 -37.52 35.21 4.48
C SER A 578 -36.33 34.33 4.86
N GLY A 579 -36.10 33.24 4.09
CA GLY A 579 -34.96 32.35 4.27
C GLY A 579 -33.62 33.06 4.08
N VAL A 580 -33.50 33.92 3.05
CA VAL A 580 -32.32 34.77 2.85
C VAL A 580 -32.10 35.71 4.04
N GLY A 581 -33.15 36.33 4.58
CA GLY A 581 -33.08 37.19 5.76
C GLY A 581 -32.55 36.45 7.00
N GLN A 582 -33.09 35.27 7.29
CA GLN A 582 -32.63 34.42 8.40
C GLN A 582 -31.16 34.01 8.22
N LEU A 583 -30.78 33.58 7.01
CA LEU A 583 -29.42 33.18 6.68
C LEU A 583 -28.42 34.35 6.78
N LEU A 584 -28.79 35.57 6.38
CA LEU A 584 -27.93 36.74 6.53
C LEU A 584 -27.66 37.08 8.01
N SER A 585 -28.68 36.98 8.86
CA SER A 585 -28.53 37.15 10.31
C SER A 585 -27.57 36.09 10.89
N MET A 586 -27.74 34.82 10.55
CA MET A 586 -26.87 33.74 11.03
C MET A 586 -25.44 33.88 10.52
N LYS A 587 -25.27 34.27 9.25
CA LYS A 587 -23.95 34.58 8.69
C LYS A 587 -23.26 35.68 9.48
N SER A 588 -23.97 36.75 9.85
CA SER A 588 -23.41 37.84 10.65
C SER A 588 -22.97 37.34 12.02
N ARG A 589 -23.81 36.57 12.71
CA ARG A 589 -23.49 35.99 14.02
C ARG A 589 -22.25 35.10 13.96
N TYR A 590 -22.16 34.19 13.00
CA TYR A 590 -21.00 33.30 12.88
C TYR A 590 -19.72 34.04 12.48
N THR A 591 -19.84 35.08 11.64
CA THR A 591 -18.70 35.94 11.28
C THR A 591 -18.21 36.75 12.48
N ASP A 592 -19.12 37.23 13.32
CA ASP A 592 -18.81 37.95 14.54
C ASP A 592 -18.08 37.05 15.55
N ILE A 593 -18.57 35.82 15.79
CA ILE A 593 -17.89 34.85 16.64
C ILE A 593 -16.48 34.54 16.09
N LEU A 594 -16.36 34.27 14.79
CA LEU A 594 -15.09 33.96 14.13
C LEU A 594 -14.03 35.07 14.33
N ASN A 595 -14.45 36.34 14.25
CA ASN A 595 -13.55 37.48 14.40
C ASN A 595 -13.17 37.76 15.86
N ASN A 596 -13.94 37.25 16.83
CA ASN A 596 -13.77 37.55 18.26
C ASN A 596 -13.35 36.33 19.11
N LEU A 597 -12.92 35.21 18.51
CA LEU A 597 -12.51 33.99 19.24
C LEU A 597 -11.48 34.25 20.36
N ASP A 598 -10.52 35.14 20.11
CA ASP A 598 -9.45 35.50 21.05
C ASP A 598 -9.81 36.69 21.98
N THR A 599 -11.01 37.24 21.85
CA THR A 599 -11.49 38.35 22.70
C THR A 599 -11.93 37.80 24.05
N ALA A 600 -11.63 38.55 25.12
CA ALA A 600 -12.10 38.19 26.46
C ALA A 600 -13.63 38.27 26.53
N VAL A 601 -14.24 37.34 27.25
CA VAL A 601 -15.70 37.19 27.38
C VAL A 601 -16.35 38.47 27.92
N LYS A 602 -15.75 39.12 28.91
CA LYS A 602 -16.19 40.43 29.41
C LYS A 602 -16.24 41.52 28.33
N ASP A 603 -15.33 41.45 27.34
CA ASP A 603 -15.20 42.45 26.28
C ASP A 603 -16.08 42.12 25.08
N TYR A 604 -16.46 40.85 24.90
CA TYR A 604 -17.41 40.43 23.88
C TYR A 604 -18.86 40.65 24.33
N PHE A 605 -19.18 40.30 25.58
CA PHE A 605 -20.51 40.49 26.20
C PHE A 605 -20.55 41.69 27.15
N LYS A 606 -20.09 42.86 26.71
CA LYS A 606 -19.92 44.07 27.56
C LYS A 606 -21.16 44.50 28.34
N TYR A 607 -22.35 44.12 27.88
CA TYR A 607 -23.64 44.53 28.46
C TYR A 607 -24.37 43.41 29.19
N ASP A 608 -23.76 42.23 29.31
CA ASP A 608 -24.35 41.09 30.01
C ASP A 608 -23.73 40.95 31.42
N SER A 609 -24.56 41.12 32.44
CA SER A 609 -24.14 41.05 33.84
C SER A 609 -23.55 39.69 34.24
N GLU A 610 -23.91 38.61 33.54
CA GLU A 610 -23.41 37.26 33.80
C GLU A 610 -21.93 37.09 33.37
N TYR A 611 -21.51 37.84 32.34
CA TYR A 611 -20.19 37.70 31.71
C TYR A 611 -19.21 38.82 32.05
N ALA A 612 -19.65 39.86 32.75
CA ALA A 612 -18.91 41.10 33.04
C ALA A 612 -17.57 40.91 33.79
N LEU A 613 -17.38 39.78 34.50
CA LEU A 613 -16.17 39.49 35.29
C LEU A 613 -15.32 38.35 34.72
N ARG A 614 -15.72 37.72 33.61
CA ARG A 614 -15.02 36.55 33.07
C ARG A 614 -13.81 36.96 32.23
N LEU A 615 -12.66 36.38 32.58
CA LEU A 615 -11.38 36.59 31.88
C LEU A 615 -11.13 35.57 30.77
N ASP A 616 -11.93 34.50 30.72
CA ASP A 616 -11.87 33.51 29.66
C ASP A 616 -12.09 34.16 28.28
N THR A 617 -11.63 33.52 27.21
CA THR A 617 -11.90 33.97 25.84
C THR A 617 -13.18 33.35 25.27
N VAL A 618 -13.73 33.94 24.21
CA VAL A 618 -14.89 33.36 23.49
C VAL A 618 -14.60 31.93 23.03
N PHE A 619 -13.38 31.65 22.58
CA PHE A 619 -12.94 30.29 22.27
C PHE A 619 -13.09 29.33 23.46
N GLN A 620 -12.72 29.74 24.67
CA GLN A 620 -12.83 28.89 25.86
C GLN A 620 -14.28 28.59 26.25
N LEU A 621 -15.24 29.51 26.00
CA LEU A 621 -16.66 29.21 26.15
C LEU A 621 -17.12 28.11 25.19
N ILE A 622 -16.65 28.16 23.94
CA ILE A 622 -16.95 27.15 22.92
C ILE A 622 -16.31 25.81 23.31
N GLN A 623 -15.02 25.83 23.67
CA GLN A 623 -14.25 24.65 24.11
C GLN A 623 -14.92 23.97 25.31
N ASN A 624 -15.40 24.73 26.30
CA ASN A 624 -16.04 24.20 27.49
C ASN A 624 -17.52 23.82 27.30
N ASN A 625 -18.03 23.86 26.06
CA ASN A 625 -19.43 23.58 25.72
C ASN A 625 -20.45 24.52 26.39
N GLU A 626 -20.02 25.69 26.87
CA GLU A 626 -20.87 26.73 27.45
C GLU A 626 -21.54 27.57 26.34
N MET A 627 -20.84 27.75 25.21
CA MET A 627 -21.38 28.34 23.99
C MET A 627 -21.42 27.28 22.89
N ARG A 628 -22.61 26.75 22.58
CA ARG A 628 -22.80 25.73 21.53
C ARG A 628 -23.31 26.34 20.24
N MET A 629 -22.76 25.88 19.12
CA MET A 629 -23.17 26.26 17.77
C MET A 629 -23.72 25.02 17.08
N ASP A 630 -25.04 24.85 17.12
CA ASP A 630 -25.71 23.69 16.54
C ASP A 630 -26.24 24.06 15.16
N PHE A 631 -25.42 23.85 14.12
CA PHE A 631 -25.80 24.21 12.74
C PHE A 631 -27.11 23.56 12.29
N GLU A 632 -27.39 22.35 12.77
CA GLU A 632 -28.60 21.62 12.41
C GLU A 632 -29.84 22.32 13.00
N LYS A 633 -29.79 22.70 14.28
CA LYS A 633 -30.89 23.44 14.92
C LYS A 633 -31.00 24.90 14.49
N GLU A 634 -29.87 25.56 14.26
CA GLU A 634 -29.84 26.99 13.97
C GLU A 634 -30.11 27.31 12.49
N VAL A 635 -29.85 26.37 11.57
CA VAL A 635 -29.99 26.57 10.13
C VAL A 635 -30.85 25.51 9.45
N ASP A 636 -30.59 24.22 9.67
CA ASP A 636 -31.31 23.16 8.95
C ASP A 636 -32.80 23.07 9.37
N GLU A 637 -33.10 23.00 10.67
CA GLU A 637 -34.48 22.90 11.17
C GLU A 637 -35.35 24.12 10.76
N PRO A 638 -34.88 25.39 10.87
CA PRO A 638 -35.64 26.54 10.38
C PRO A 638 -35.92 26.48 8.88
N LEU A 639 -34.92 26.12 8.05
CA LEU A 639 -35.12 25.99 6.61
C LEU A 639 -36.07 24.86 6.26
N GLN A 640 -36.01 23.72 6.96
CA GLN A 640 -36.95 22.61 6.78
C GLN A 640 -38.39 23.02 7.10
N LYS A 641 -38.59 23.78 8.17
CA LYS A 641 -39.92 24.32 8.53
C LYS A 641 -40.40 25.34 7.50
N LEU A 642 -39.52 26.22 7.02
CA LEU A 642 -39.85 27.26 6.06
C LEU A 642 -40.25 26.71 4.68
N PHE A 643 -39.54 25.69 4.21
CA PHE A 643 -39.76 25.06 2.90
C PHE A 643 -40.55 23.75 2.99
N TYR A 644 -41.31 23.53 4.06
CA TYR A 644 -42.23 22.39 4.16
C TYR A 644 -43.21 22.42 2.97
N GLY A 645 -43.23 21.33 2.20
CA GLY A 645 -44.00 21.19 0.96
C GLY A 645 -43.23 21.49 -0.35
N TYR A 646 -41.99 21.97 -0.29
CA TYR A 646 -41.12 22.25 -1.45
C TYR A 646 -39.91 21.29 -1.48
N ASP A 647 -40.16 20.03 -1.87
CA ASP A 647 -39.16 18.95 -1.82
C ASP A 647 -37.95 19.20 -2.74
N ASP A 648 -38.14 19.88 -3.87
CA ASP A 648 -37.06 20.25 -4.80
C ASP A 648 -36.07 21.22 -4.17
N ILE A 649 -36.56 22.22 -3.43
CA ILE A 649 -35.75 23.20 -2.70
C ILE A 649 -35.01 22.51 -1.56
N LEU A 650 -35.70 21.68 -0.76
CA LEU A 650 -35.08 20.95 0.34
C LEU A 650 -33.97 20.00 -0.15
N ALA A 651 -34.23 19.27 -1.23
CA ALA A 651 -33.22 18.41 -1.86
C ALA A 651 -32.01 19.22 -2.35
N LYS A 652 -32.24 20.42 -2.91
CA LYS A 652 -31.16 21.29 -3.38
C LYS A 652 -30.35 21.92 -2.25
N ILE A 653 -31.02 22.37 -1.18
CA ILE A 653 -30.37 22.85 0.06
C ILE A 653 -29.46 21.76 0.62
N GLN A 654 -29.97 20.53 0.74
CA GLN A 654 -29.19 19.39 1.21
C GLN A 654 -27.99 19.12 0.28
N GLN A 655 -28.18 19.16 -1.04
CA GLN A 655 -27.10 18.97 -2.01
C GLN A 655 -25.99 20.04 -1.88
N VAL A 656 -26.37 21.32 -1.75
CA VAL A 656 -25.41 22.44 -1.56
C VAL A 656 -24.64 22.26 -0.25
N LYS A 657 -25.35 21.95 0.84
CA LYS A 657 -24.74 21.69 2.15
C LYS A 657 -23.74 20.55 2.09
N GLU A 658 -24.12 19.39 1.55
CA GLU A 658 -23.22 18.24 1.44
C GLU A 658 -22.00 18.52 0.57
N ALA A 659 -22.17 19.25 -0.54
CA ALA A 659 -21.07 19.62 -1.44
C ALA A 659 -20.05 20.53 -0.75
N THR A 660 -20.51 21.52 0.03
CA THR A 660 -19.63 22.47 0.74
C THR A 660 -19.06 21.86 2.02
N ARG A 661 -19.82 21.05 2.76
CA ARG A 661 -19.36 20.43 4.01
C ARG A 661 -18.20 19.46 3.80
N LYS A 662 -18.16 18.76 2.66
CA LYS A 662 -17.05 17.89 2.27
C LYS A 662 -15.72 18.64 2.07
N ARG A 663 -15.75 19.96 1.83
CA ARG A 663 -14.57 20.82 1.67
C ARG A 663 -14.00 21.33 3.00
N ARG A 664 -14.59 20.97 4.14
CA ARG A 664 -14.13 21.41 5.46
C ARG A 664 -12.75 20.83 5.75
N ILE A 665 -11.81 21.70 6.07
CA ILE A 665 -10.50 21.32 6.62
C ILE A 665 -10.69 20.85 8.06
N VAL A 666 -10.18 19.67 8.38
CA VAL A 666 -10.14 19.12 9.74
C VAL A 666 -8.71 18.70 10.02
N VAL A 667 -8.17 19.17 11.15
CA VAL A 667 -6.84 18.85 11.62
C VAL A 667 -6.96 17.77 12.70
N ALA A 668 -6.44 16.58 12.42
CA ALA A 668 -6.43 15.45 13.35
C ALA A 668 -4.99 15.11 13.77
N THR A 669 -4.77 14.87 15.04
CA THR A 669 -3.44 14.66 15.63
C THR A 669 -3.32 13.33 16.35
N HIS A 670 -2.14 12.76 16.25
CA HIS A 670 -1.69 11.66 17.12
C HIS A 670 -0.21 11.89 17.42
N MET A 671 0.32 11.33 18.50
CA MET A 671 1.69 11.64 18.90
C MET A 671 2.42 10.45 19.53
N HIS A 672 3.73 10.46 19.32
CA HIS A 672 4.69 9.82 20.20
C HIS A 672 4.86 10.74 21.41
N ALA A 673 3.88 10.69 22.32
CA ALA A 673 3.72 11.63 23.41
C ALA A 673 4.95 11.72 24.33
N GLY A 674 5.69 10.62 24.50
CA GLY A 674 6.93 10.60 25.29
C GLY A 674 8.06 11.47 24.74
N ASP A 675 8.05 11.75 23.43
CA ASP A 675 9.10 12.53 22.75
C ASP A 675 8.63 13.94 22.37
N GLY A 676 7.35 14.27 22.63
CA GLY A 676 6.72 15.50 22.14
C GLY A 676 6.52 15.53 20.62
N ASN A 677 6.70 14.41 19.90
CA ASN A 677 6.51 14.33 18.46
C ASN A 677 5.03 14.11 18.10
N ILE A 678 4.42 15.11 17.46
CA ILE A 678 3.03 15.17 17.05
C ILE A 678 2.92 15.07 15.52
N HIS A 679 2.17 14.07 15.07
CA HIS A 679 1.78 13.89 13.68
C HIS A 679 0.46 14.61 13.41
N VAL A 680 0.49 15.64 12.58
CA VAL A 680 -0.64 16.49 12.21
C VAL A 680 -1.17 16.10 10.83
N ASN A 681 -2.45 15.74 10.76
CA ASN A 681 -3.05 15.09 9.61
C ASN A 681 -4.20 15.92 9.07
N ILE A 682 -4.13 16.30 7.79
CA ILE A 682 -5.13 17.15 7.13
C ILE A 682 -5.70 16.41 5.90
N PRO A 683 -6.89 15.78 6.01
CA PRO A 683 -7.55 15.14 4.88
C PRO A 683 -8.09 16.18 3.88
N VAL A 684 -7.80 15.99 2.59
CA VAL A 684 -8.08 16.93 1.49
C VAL A 684 -8.47 16.25 0.18
N HIS A 685 -9.34 16.88 -0.59
CA HIS A 685 -9.69 16.41 -1.93
C HIS A 685 -8.73 17.02 -2.97
N SER A 686 -7.89 16.18 -3.61
CA SER A 686 -6.86 16.66 -4.55
C SER A 686 -7.41 17.27 -5.85
N ASN A 687 -8.69 17.07 -6.16
CA ASN A 687 -9.39 17.74 -7.27
C ASN A 687 -9.90 19.14 -6.91
N ASP A 688 -9.96 19.49 -5.63
CA ASP A 688 -10.46 20.79 -5.18
C ASP A 688 -9.29 21.74 -4.93
N TYR A 689 -9.02 22.61 -5.92
CA TYR A 689 -7.91 23.55 -5.88
C TYR A 689 -7.98 24.50 -4.68
N LEU A 690 -9.18 25.00 -4.35
CA LEU A 690 -9.34 25.94 -3.24
C LEU A 690 -9.11 25.25 -1.90
N MET A 691 -9.62 24.02 -1.75
CA MET A 691 -9.36 23.21 -0.56
C MET A 691 -7.87 22.89 -0.41
N MET A 692 -7.17 22.51 -1.49
CA MET A 692 -5.74 22.24 -1.45
C MET A 692 -4.93 23.47 -1.01
N ARG A 693 -5.29 24.66 -1.49
CA ARG A 693 -4.64 25.91 -1.07
C ARG A 693 -4.90 26.23 0.40
N ASP A 694 -6.15 26.07 0.85
CA ASP A 694 -6.50 26.30 2.24
C ASP A 694 -5.80 25.31 3.18
N ALA A 695 -5.60 24.07 2.72
CA ALA A 695 -4.87 23.06 3.47
C ALA A 695 -3.36 23.33 3.56
N ASP A 696 -2.71 23.79 2.47
CA ASP A 696 -1.30 24.23 2.50
C ASP A 696 -1.11 25.39 3.48
N GLU A 697 -2.01 26.38 3.48
CA GLU A 697 -1.96 27.49 4.43
C GLU A 697 -2.23 27.06 5.88
N THR A 698 -3.13 26.08 6.06
CA THR A 698 -3.39 25.47 7.38
C THR A 698 -2.14 24.76 7.90
N ALA A 699 -1.48 23.95 7.07
CA ALA A 699 -0.22 23.29 7.42
C ALA A 699 0.87 24.33 7.73
N ALA A 700 0.99 25.39 6.93
CA ALA A 700 1.94 26.48 7.19
C ALA A 700 1.67 27.20 8.52
N THR A 701 0.40 27.39 8.87
CA THR A 701 -0.01 27.99 10.16
C THR A 701 0.39 27.11 11.34
N VAL A 702 0.20 25.79 11.22
CA VAL A 702 0.69 24.82 12.22
C VAL A 702 2.21 24.89 12.36
N MET A 703 2.96 24.89 11.25
CA MET A 703 4.43 24.97 11.28
C MET A 703 4.95 26.24 11.94
N ARG A 704 4.36 27.39 11.64
CA ARG A 704 4.74 28.66 12.28
C ARG A 704 4.47 28.64 13.78
N GLN A 705 3.35 28.08 14.20
CA GLN A 705 3.02 27.95 15.63
C GLN A 705 3.99 27.00 16.35
N THR A 706 4.35 25.88 15.73
CA THR A 706 5.35 24.95 16.25
C THR A 706 6.67 25.66 16.56
N VAL A 707 7.19 26.45 15.61
CA VAL A 707 8.44 27.19 15.79
C VAL A 707 8.28 28.26 16.89
N ALA A 708 7.13 28.95 16.94
CA ALA A 708 6.85 29.96 17.97
C ALA A 708 6.82 29.38 19.40
N LEU A 709 6.44 28.10 19.55
CA LEU A 709 6.46 27.39 20.84
C LEU A 709 7.83 26.78 21.19
N GLY A 710 8.89 27.08 20.42
CA GLY A 710 10.22 26.53 20.63
C GLY A 710 10.39 25.08 20.13
N GLY A 711 9.45 24.59 19.34
CA GLY A 711 9.51 23.28 18.70
C GLY A 711 10.29 23.25 17.39
N VAL A 712 10.24 22.12 16.70
CA VAL A 712 10.81 21.94 15.36
C VAL A 712 9.81 21.37 14.36
N VAL A 713 9.98 21.75 13.09
CA VAL A 713 9.06 21.39 12.00
C VAL A 713 9.16 19.93 11.56
N SER A 714 10.12 19.16 12.09
CA SER A 714 10.27 17.74 11.76
C SER A 714 10.99 16.96 12.85
N GLY A 715 10.40 15.82 13.25
CA GLY A 715 10.98 14.88 14.21
C GLY A 715 11.53 13.60 13.59
N GLU A 716 10.93 13.08 12.51
CA GLU A 716 11.32 11.78 11.94
C GLU A 716 11.13 11.63 10.41
N HIS A 717 10.31 12.46 9.75
CA HIS A 717 9.95 12.26 8.34
C HIS A 717 10.91 12.87 7.29
N GLY A 718 11.90 13.66 7.71
CA GLY A 718 12.75 14.47 6.83
C GLY A 718 12.31 15.93 6.73
N ILE A 719 12.99 16.71 5.90
CA ILE A 719 12.62 18.08 5.50
C ILE A 719 12.17 18.07 4.03
N GLY A 720 12.95 17.43 3.15
CA GLY A 720 12.69 17.30 1.72
C GLY A 720 12.28 18.61 1.06
N LEU A 721 11.18 18.56 0.31
CA LEU A 721 10.57 19.69 -0.39
C LEU A 721 9.41 20.32 0.40
N THR A 722 8.70 19.48 1.17
CA THR A 722 7.50 19.90 1.92
C THR A 722 7.81 20.98 2.97
N LYS A 723 8.88 20.80 3.74
CA LYS A 723 9.17 21.59 4.94
C LYS A 723 10.28 22.62 4.76
N ILE A 724 10.95 22.64 3.60
CA ILE A 724 12.13 23.48 3.36
C ILE A 724 11.87 24.98 3.54
N ARG A 725 10.64 25.42 3.26
CA ARG A 725 10.24 26.82 3.42
C ARG A 725 10.29 27.30 4.88
N PHE A 726 10.24 26.40 5.86
CA PHE A 726 10.16 26.71 7.30
C PHE A 726 11.49 26.57 8.06
N ILE A 727 12.58 26.16 7.40
CA ILE A 727 13.91 26.05 8.02
C ILE A 727 14.58 27.43 8.00
N ASP A 728 15.26 27.83 9.07
CA ASP A 728 15.97 29.12 9.11
C ASP A 728 17.16 29.17 8.13
N ASP A 729 17.50 30.38 7.68
CA ASP A 729 18.55 30.62 6.68
C ASP A 729 19.93 30.15 7.16
N GLU A 730 20.23 30.31 8.45
CA GLU A 730 21.50 29.89 9.05
C GLU A 730 21.69 28.37 8.95
N THR A 731 20.66 27.59 9.27
CA THR A 731 20.67 26.13 9.17
C THR A 731 20.86 25.66 7.73
N LEU A 732 20.20 26.31 6.77
CA LEU A 732 20.35 25.99 5.35
C LEU A 732 21.73 26.36 4.82
N GLU A 733 22.28 27.51 5.22
CA GLU A 733 23.62 27.94 4.80
C GLU A 733 24.69 26.97 5.31
N LYS A 734 24.61 26.54 6.57
CA LYS A 734 25.51 25.51 7.12
C LYS A 734 25.44 24.19 6.33
N PHE A 735 24.24 23.77 5.94
CA PHE A 735 24.08 22.58 5.11
C PHE A 735 24.62 22.78 3.68
N ALA A 736 24.35 23.93 3.06
CA ALA A 736 24.85 24.25 1.72
C ALA A 736 26.39 24.27 1.69
N GLN A 737 27.03 24.87 2.69
CA GLN A 737 28.50 24.86 2.85
C GLN A 737 29.05 23.44 2.98
N TYR A 738 28.39 22.58 3.77
CA TYR A 738 28.74 21.17 3.85
C TYR A 738 28.59 20.45 2.50
N ASN A 739 27.46 20.65 1.82
CA ASN A 739 27.14 19.94 0.60
C ASN A 739 28.07 20.34 -0.56
N LEU A 740 28.52 21.60 -0.60
CA LEU A 740 29.56 22.05 -1.55
C LEU A 740 30.86 21.27 -1.43
N TYR A 741 31.21 20.83 -0.21
CA TYR A 741 32.38 19.98 0.02
C TYR A 741 32.09 18.50 -0.29
N ALA A 742 30.94 17.98 0.14
CA ALA A 742 30.61 16.56 0.03
C ALA A 742 30.20 16.13 -1.39
N ASP A 743 29.54 17.02 -2.13
CA ASP A 743 29.07 16.81 -3.50
C ASP A 743 29.24 18.08 -4.35
N PRO A 744 30.49 18.45 -4.70
CA PRO A 744 30.80 19.71 -5.40
C PRO A 744 30.18 19.81 -6.80
N GLU A 745 29.77 18.70 -7.38
CA GLU A 745 29.15 18.64 -8.71
C GLU A 745 27.62 18.57 -8.66
N ASN A 746 27.02 18.61 -7.46
CA ASN A 746 25.59 18.49 -7.24
C ASN A 746 24.99 17.24 -7.94
N LEU A 747 25.72 16.12 -7.83
CA LEU A 747 25.38 14.83 -8.42
C LEU A 747 24.22 14.17 -7.69
N PHE A 748 24.18 14.26 -6.36
CA PHE A 748 23.26 13.53 -5.49
C PHE A 748 22.07 14.37 -5.08
N ASN A 749 20.89 13.84 -5.38
CA ASN A 749 19.59 14.41 -5.04
C ASN A 749 19.53 15.95 -5.16
N PRO A 750 19.81 16.52 -6.34
CA PRO A 750 19.94 17.96 -6.52
C PRO A 750 18.60 18.67 -6.32
N LEU A 751 18.70 19.94 -5.90
CA LEU A 751 17.58 20.84 -5.61
C LEU A 751 16.69 20.43 -4.43
N LYS A 752 17.15 19.48 -3.60
CA LYS A 752 16.52 19.13 -2.31
C LYS A 752 17.27 19.84 -1.21
N LEU A 753 16.59 20.05 -0.07
CA LEU A 753 17.15 20.77 1.07
C LEU A 753 17.65 22.19 0.71
N THR A 754 17.08 22.80 -0.33
CA THR A 754 17.29 24.20 -0.74
C THR A 754 15.95 24.83 -1.15
N ARG A 755 15.87 26.17 -1.12
CA ARG A 755 14.72 26.94 -1.60
C ARG A 755 14.78 27.31 -3.09
N ASP A 756 15.82 26.87 -3.80
CA ASP A 756 16.02 27.20 -5.22
C ASP A 756 14.97 26.57 -6.16
N TYR A 757 14.23 25.56 -5.67
CA TYR A 757 13.23 24.86 -6.48
C TYR A 757 11.83 25.47 -6.34
N ASN A 758 11.17 25.70 -7.49
CA ASN A 758 9.81 26.22 -7.52
C ASN A 758 8.77 25.13 -7.17
N LEU A 759 8.29 25.17 -5.92
CA LEU A 759 7.26 24.25 -5.40
C LEU A 759 5.91 24.35 -6.13
N GLU A 760 5.60 25.45 -6.82
CA GLU A 760 4.35 25.59 -7.61
C GLU A 760 4.28 24.62 -8.79
N THR A 761 5.42 24.00 -9.17
CA THR A 761 5.50 23.04 -10.29
C THR A 761 5.33 21.59 -9.88
N ILE A 762 4.91 21.33 -8.65
CA ILE A 762 4.62 19.99 -8.12
C ILE A 762 3.12 19.68 -8.25
N TYR A 763 2.79 18.50 -8.78
CA TYR A 763 1.39 18.07 -8.90
C TYR A 763 1.14 16.68 -8.32
N THR A 764 -0.13 16.42 -7.99
CA THR A 764 -0.65 15.09 -7.68
C THR A 764 -1.68 14.68 -8.74
N PRO A 765 -1.69 13.42 -9.22
CA PRO A 765 -2.78 12.91 -10.04
C PRO A 765 -4.10 12.95 -9.29
N SER A 766 -5.18 13.20 -10.03
CA SER A 766 -6.52 13.28 -9.47
C SER A 766 -7.41 12.23 -10.12
N PHE A 767 -7.79 11.23 -9.33
CA PHE A 767 -8.73 10.20 -9.77
C PHE A 767 -10.11 10.82 -10.03
N ASN A 768 -10.64 11.66 -9.14
CA ASN A 768 -11.98 12.24 -9.30
C ASN A 768 -12.15 13.04 -10.61
N LEU A 769 -11.08 13.62 -11.16
CA LEU A 769 -11.14 14.31 -12.47
C LEU A 769 -11.26 13.33 -13.64
N LEU A 770 -10.69 12.13 -13.52
CA LEU A 770 -10.89 11.04 -14.50
C LEU A 770 -12.33 10.54 -14.45
N GLU A 771 -12.94 10.48 -13.27
CA GLU A 771 -14.35 10.15 -13.10
C GLU A 771 -15.27 11.21 -13.73
N GLY A 772 -14.85 12.48 -13.81
CA GLY A 772 -15.57 13.50 -14.56
C GLY A 772 -15.79 13.13 -16.04
N GLU A 773 -14.90 12.31 -16.61
CA GLU A 773 -15.01 11.72 -17.95
C GLU A 773 -15.76 10.37 -17.94
N ALA A 774 -16.58 10.11 -16.91
CA ALA A 774 -17.27 8.84 -16.66
C ALA A 774 -18.05 8.34 -17.88
N PHE A 775 -18.59 9.21 -18.72
CA PHE A 775 -19.25 8.78 -19.96
C PHE A 775 -18.29 8.03 -20.89
N ILE A 776 -17.06 8.53 -21.05
CA ILE A 776 -16.02 7.92 -21.88
C ILE A 776 -15.50 6.64 -21.20
N LEU A 777 -15.35 6.65 -19.87
CA LEU A 777 -14.95 5.45 -19.11
C LEU A 777 -16.01 4.34 -19.15
N LYS A 778 -17.29 4.69 -19.09
CA LYS A 778 -18.43 3.77 -19.26
C LYS A 778 -18.42 3.15 -20.64
N ALA A 779 -18.21 3.94 -21.69
CA ALA A 779 -18.05 3.43 -23.05
C ALA A 779 -16.82 2.51 -23.21
N THR A 780 -15.88 2.52 -22.26
CA THR A 780 -14.69 1.67 -22.27
C THR A 780 -14.72 0.49 -21.30
N ASP A 781 -15.80 0.30 -20.54
CA ASP A 781 -15.93 -0.73 -19.49
C ASP A 781 -14.84 -0.65 -18.41
N LEU A 782 -14.09 0.48 -18.34
CA LEU A 782 -12.95 0.67 -17.42
C LEU A 782 -13.36 1.30 -16.09
N GLU A 783 -14.58 1.82 -15.97
CA GLU A 783 -15.13 2.46 -14.77
C GLU A 783 -14.97 1.57 -13.53
N THR A 784 -15.31 0.28 -13.63
CA THR A 784 -15.20 -0.68 -12.51
C THR A 784 -13.77 -0.82 -12.01
N VAL A 785 -12.80 -0.89 -12.94
CA VAL A 785 -11.37 -1.01 -12.59
C VAL A 785 -10.90 0.29 -11.93
N PHE A 786 -11.32 1.43 -12.46
CA PHE A 786 -10.97 2.75 -11.98
C PHE A 786 -11.48 3.00 -10.54
N ASN A 787 -12.77 2.76 -10.29
CA ASN A 787 -13.38 2.91 -8.97
C ASN A 787 -12.73 2.01 -7.91
N SER A 788 -12.24 0.83 -8.33
CA SER A 788 -11.56 -0.12 -7.44
C SER A 788 -10.15 0.34 -7.01
N ILE A 789 -9.53 1.30 -7.72
CA ILE A 789 -8.17 1.78 -7.41
C ILE A 789 -8.12 3.20 -6.84
N ALA A 790 -9.18 3.99 -6.99
CA ALA A 790 -9.23 5.42 -6.65
C ALA A 790 -8.93 5.71 -5.17
N THR A 791 -9.32 4.80 -4.26
CA THR A 791 -9.15 4.97 -2.80
C THR A 791 -7.73 4.70 -2.29
N CYS A 792 -6.78 4.36 -3.17
CA CYS A 792 -5.43 3.95 -2.78
C CYS A 792 -4.62 5.10 -2.17
N ILE A 793 -4.30 4.99 -0.88
CA ILE A 793 -3.43 5.95 -0.15
C ILE A 793 -1.93 5.68 -0.28
N ARG A 794 -1.51 4.71 -1.10
CA ARG A 794 -0.11 4.44 -1.47
C ARG A 794 0.86 4.14 -0.30
N CYS A 795 0.36 3.72 0.86
CA CYS A 795 1.14 3.40 2.07
C CYS A 795 2.14 2.21 1.95
N GLY A 796 2.01 1.38 0.91
CA GLY A 796 2.94 0.26 0.69
C GLY A 796 2.75 -0.97 1.61
N LYS A 797 1.76 -1.01 2.51
CA LYS A 797 1.43 -2.20 3.35
C LYS A 797 1.19 -3.48 2.53
N CYS A 798 0.82 -3.33 1.26
CA CYS A 798 0.63 -4.44 0.34
C CYS A 798 1.94 -5.01 -0.24
N LYS A 799 3.11 -4.38 -0.01
CA LYS A 799 4.42 -4.83 -0.53
C LYS A 799 4.85 -6.16 0.09
N SER A 800 4.93 -6.23 1.42
CA SER A 800 5.46 -7.40 2.16
C SER A 800 4.71 -8.70 1.88
N VAL A 801 3.38 -8.63 1.79
CA VAL A 801 2.52 -9.80 1.54
C VAL A 801 2.43 -10.23 0.06
N CYS A 802 2.91 -9.41 -0.88
CA CYS A 802 2.70 -9.66 -2.29
C CYS A 802 3.72 -10.64 -2.86
N ASN A 803 3.24 -11.70 -3.50
CA ASN A 803 4.10 -12.69 -4.16
C ASN A 803 4.95 -12.08 -5.29
N THR A 804 4.42 -11.06 -5.98
CA THR A 804 5.10 -10.36 -7.09
C THR A 804 5.82 -9.09 -6.61
N HIS A 805 6.24 -9.07 -5.36
CA HIS A 805 7.26 -8.18 -4.84
C HIS A 805 8.47 -9.00 -4.42
N TYR A 806 9.48 -9.07 -5.27
CA TYR A 806 10.71 -9.83 -5.07
C TYR A 806 11.88 -9.05 -5.66
N PRO A 807 12.53 -8.16 -4.87
CA PRO A 807 13.62 -7.33 -5.34
C PRO A 807 14.76 -8.11 -6.01
N ASP A 808 15.18 -9.26 -5.46
CA ASP A 808 16.28 -10.08 -6.03
C ASP A 808 15.98 -10.56 -7.45
N GLY A 809 14.71 -10.85 -7.75
CA GLY A 809 14.25 -11.21 -9.11
C GLY A 809 13.84 -10.01 -9.96
N VAL A 810 14.10 -8.78 -9.50
CA VAL A 810 13.71 -7.51 -10.12
C VAL A 810 12.19 -7.42 -10.36
N VAL A 811 11.39 -8.04 -9.47
CA VAL A 811 9.92 -8.04 -9.57
C VAL A 811 9.34 -7.02 -8.61
N PHE A 812 9.06 -5.81 -9.11
CA PHE A 812 8.47 -4.71 -8.32
C PHE A 812 6.97 -4.51 -8.53
N TYR A 813 6.29 -5.55 -9.00
CA TYR A 813 4.85 -5.59 -9.30
C TYR A 813 3.99 -5.78 -8.04
N ASN A 814 4.25 -5.03 -6.98
CA ASN A 814 3.35 -4.97 -5.82
C ASN A 814 2.07 -4.16 -6.15
N PRO A 815 0.97 -4.32 -5.39
CA PRO A 815 -0.29 -3.64 -5.70
C PRO A 815 -0.20 -2.12 -5.73
N ARG A 816 0.61 -1.47 -4.86
CA ARG A 816 0.84 -0.01 -4.91
C ARG A 816 1.36 0.41 -6.29
N ASN A 817 2.43 -0.22 -6.76
CA ASN A 817 3.03 0.10 -8.06
C ASN A 817 2.11 -0.22 -9.23
N LYS A 818 1.35 -1.32 -9.17
CA LYS A 818 0.36 -1.67 -10.20
C LYS A 818 -0.79 -0.68 -10.29
N ILE A 819 -1.24 -0.13 -9.17
CA ILE A 819 -2.27 0.91 -9.13
C ILE A 819 -1.78 2.18 -9.83
N LEU A 820 -0.54 2.62 -9.52
CA LEU A 820 0.08 3.77 -10.22
C LEU A 820 0.13 3.57 -11.73
N ALA A 821 0.57 2.38 -12.15
CA ALA A 821 0.67 2.03 -13.56
C ALA A 821 -0.71 1.94 -14.25
N THR A 822 -1.70 1.36 -13.58
CA THR A 822 -3.06 1.20 -14.11
C THR A 822 -3.74 2.55 -14.30
N ALA A 823 -3.57 3.49 -13.37
CA ALA A 823 -4.04 4.86 -13.47
C ALA A 823 -3.48 5.56 -14.73
N LEU A 824 -2.16 5.51 -14.93
CA LEU A 824 -1.53 6.12 -16.09
C LEU A 824 -1.92 5.45 -17.42
N ILE A 825 -2.16 4.14 -17.41
CA ILE A 825 -2.65 3.46 -18.61
C ILE A 825 -4.10 3.86 -18.92
N MET A 826 -4.95 4.04 -17.91
CA MET A 826 -6.30 4.57 -18.11
C MET A 826 -6.27 5.98 -18.71
N GLU A 827 -5.41 6.86 -18.19
CA GLU A 827 -5.16 8.18 -18.78
C GLU A 827 -4.72 8.09 -20.24
N ALA A 828 -3.82 7.15 -20.56
CA ALA A 828 -3.35 6.93 -21.91
C ALA A 828 -4.46 6.45 -22.86
N VAL A 829 -5.34 5.57 -22.38
CA VAL A 829 -6.52 5.11 -23.14
C VAL A 829 -7.48 6.28 -23.40
N LEU A 830 -7.77 7.10 -22.39
CA LEU A 830 -8.63 8.28 -22.54
C LEU A 830 -8.07 9.27 -23.56
N TYR A 831 -6.76 9.56 -23.46
CA TYR A 831 -6.07 10.43 -24.40
C TYR A 831 -6.17 9.91 -25.85
N ASP A 832 -5.93 8.61 -26.06
CA ASP A 832 -6.04 8.00 -27.39
C ASP A 832 -7.47 8.11 -27.95
N ILE A 833 -8.52 7.94 -27.12
CA ILE A 833 -9.93 8.08 -27.55
C ILE A 833 -10.25 9.51 -27.97
N GLN A 834 -9.75 10.48 -27.20
CA GLN A 834 -10.05 11.89 -27.44
C GLN A 834 -9.26 12.46 -28.62
N THR A 835 -8.12 11.86 -28.98
CA THR A 835 -7.20 12.42 -29.99
C THR A 835 -7.03 11.58 -31.25
N SER A 836 -7.50 10.33 -31.25
CA SER A 836 -7.31 9.37 -32.34
C SER A 836 -8.62 8.66 -32.69
N THR A 837 -8.75 8.27 -33.96
CA THR A 837 -9.89 7.48 -34.45
C THR A 837 -9.79 5.98 -34.12
N SER A 838 -8.69 5.54 -33.52
CA SER A 838 -8.45 4.15 -33.14
C SER A 838 -7.66 4.05 -31.84
N LEU A 839 -7.99 3.05 -31.02
CA LEU A 839 -7.34 2.76 -29.74
C LEU A 839 -6.00 2.03 -29.94
N SER A 840 -4.92 2.48 -29.27
CA SER A 840 -3.66 1.73 -29.27
C SER A 840 -3.84 0.36 -28.60
N PHE A 841 -3.50 -0.70 -29.35
CA PHE A 841 -3.38 -2.05 -28.82
C PHE A 841 -2.32 -2.15 -27.71
N LYS A 842 -1.35 -1.24 -27.68
CA LYS A 842 -0.26 -1.23 -26.70
C LYS A 842 -0.77 -0.98 -25.29
N HIS A 843 -1.72 -0.06 -25.08
CA HIS A 843 -2.25 0.24 -23.75
C HIS A 843 -2.95 -0.99 -23.14
N PHE A 844 -3.72 -1.74 -23.92
CA PHE A 844 -4.31 -3.01 -23.49
C PHE A 844 -3.24 -4.09 -23.21
N ASN A 845 -2.14 -4.11 -23.97
CA ASN A 845 -1.01 -5.00 -23.67
C ASN A 845 -0.35 -4.65 -22.33
N ASN A 846 -0.23 -3.37 -22.00
CA ASN A 846 0.33 -2.91 -20.72
C ASN A 846 -0.59 -3.30 -19.55
N LEU A 847 -1.92 -3.15 -19.69
CA LEU A 847 -2.89 -3.66 -18.70
C LEU A 847 -2.75 -5.18 -18.52
N ARG A 848 -2.57 -5.91 -19.62
CA ARG A 848 -2.37 -7.36 -19.58
C ARG A 848 -1.09 -7.72 -18.83
N GLU A 849 0.01 -7.01 -19.05
CA GLU A 849 1.26 -7.20 -18.31
C GLU A 849 1.05 -7.03 -16.80
N ILE A 850 0.41 -5.94 -16.38
CA ILE A 850 0.07 -5.70 -14.97
C ILE A 850 -0.75 -6.87 -14.39
N SER A 851 -1.74 -7.35 -15.14
CA SER A 851 -2.59 -8.48 -14.75
C SER A 851 -1.83 -9.81 -14.67
N ASN A 852 -0.80 -10.00 -15.50
CA ASN A 852 0.02 -11.21 -15.55
C ASN A 852 0.89 -11.32 -14.29
N TYR A 853 1.42 -10.20 -13.81
CA TYR A 853 2.13 -10.13 -12.54
C TYR A 853 1.19 -10.18 -11.32
N CYS A 854 0.12 -10.97 -11.35
CA CYS A 854 -0.76 -11.17 -10.20
C CYS A 854 -1.12 -12.65 -10.06
N THR A 855 -0.87 -13.21 -8.88
CA THR A 855 -1.22 -14.61 -8.57
C THR A 855 -2.69 -14.78 -8.20
N ILE A 856 -3.47 -13.68 -8.09
CA ILE A 856 -4.88 -13.66 -7.66
C ILE A 856 -5.03 -14.38 -6.31
N CYS A 857 -4.13 -14.07 -5.36
CA CYS A 857 -4.15 -14.67 -4.02
C CYS A 857 -4.95 -13.84 -3.00
N HIS A 858 -5.34 -12.60 -3.34
CA HIS A 858 -6.11 -11.69 -2.47
C HIS A 858 -5.40 -11.26 -1.16
N ASN A 859 -4.19 -11.76 -0.89
CA ASN A 859 -3.39 -11.40 0.30
C ASN A 859 -3.17 -9.90 0.49
N CYS A 860 -3.24 -9.10 -0.58
CA CYS A 860 -3.11 -7.65 -0.51
C CYS A 860 -4.28 -6.94 0.17
N GLN A 861 -5.46 -7.56 0.23
CA GLN A 861 -6.67 -6.94 0.75
C GLN A 861 -6.61 -6.74 2.26
N LYS A 862 -6.22 -7.79 3.00
CA LYS A 862 -6.19 -7.79 4.47
C LYS A 862 -5.31 -6.69 5.09
N PRO A 863 -4.05 -6.48 4.66
CA PRO A 863 -3.22 -5.39 5.20
C PRO A 863 -3.56 -4.02 4.60
N CYS A 864 -4.44 -3.94 3.59
CA CYS A 864 -4.83 -2.68 2.98
C CYS A 864 -5.84 -1.94 3.88
N PRO A 865 -5.55 -0.71 4.33
CA PRO A 865 -6.44 0.03 5.23
C PRO A 865 -7.77 0.45 4.59
N VAL A 866 -7.77 0.55 3.26
CA VAL A 866 -8.96 0.84 2.44
C VAL A 866 -9.49 -0.43 1.73
N ALA A 867 -9.01 -1.61 2.13
CA ALA A 867 -9.46 -2.93 1.65
C ALA A 867 -9.42 -3.14 0.12
N ILE A 868 -8.46 -2.54 -0.59
CA ILE A 868 -8.28 -2.76 -2.02
C ILE A 868 -7.81 -4.20 -2.28
N ASP A 869 -8.57 -4.90 -3.11
CA ASP A 869 -8.23 -6.24 -3.58
C ASP A 869 -7.78 -6.22 -5.06
N PHE A 870 -6.47 -6.23 -5.25
CA PHE A 870 -5.88 -6.29 -6.58
C PHE A 870 -6.15 -7.63 -7.32
N GLY A 871 -6.49 -8.70 -6.59
CA GLY A 871 -6.91 -9.96 -7.18
C GLY A 871 -8.20 -9.80 -7.99
N ASN A 872 -9.21 -9.13 -7.43
CA ASN A 872 -10.45 -8.80 -8.12
C ASN A 872 -10.25 -7.81 -9.26
N ILE A 873 -9.40 -6.78 -9.06
CA ILE A 873 -9.03 -5.84 -10.13
C ILE A 873 -8.41 -6.59 -11.31
N THR A 874 -7.53 -7.57 -11.05
CA THR A 874 -6.91 -8.42 -12.08
C THR A 874 -7.95 -9.23 -12.85
N LEU A 875 -8.96 -9.79 -12.16
CA LEU A 875 -10.06 -10.52 -12.81
C LEU A 875 -10.87 -9.61 -13.73
N ASN A 876 -11.19 -8.39 -13.28
CA ASN A 876 -11.90 -7.38 -14.08
C ASN A 876 -11.10 -6.98 -15.33
N ILE A 877 -9.80 -6.68 -15.16
CA ILE A 877 -8.91 -6.39 -16.30
C ILE A 877 -8.89 -7.53 -17.31
N ARG A 878 -8.78 -8.78 -16.84
CA ARG A 878 -8.79 -9.96 -17.72
C ARG A 878 -10.13 -10.15 -18.44
N SER A 879 -11.25 -9.86 -17.79
CA SER A 879 -12.59 -9.91 -18.42
C SER A 879 -12.69 -8.92 -19.57
N ILE A 880 -12.34 -7.65 -19.33
CA ILE A 880 -12.37 -6.58 -20.33
C ILE A 880 -11.49 -6.94 -21.55
N LEU A 881 -10.31 -7.53 -21.29
CA LEU A 881 -9.42 -7.97 -22.37
C LEU A 881 -10.02 -9.11 -23.22
N GLU A 882 -10.73 -10.07 -22.62
CA GLU A 882 -11.40 -11.17 -23.34
C GLU A 882 -12.60 -10.64 -24.12
N GLU A 883 -13.47 -9.83 -23.49
CA GLU A 883 -14.68 -9.24 -24.10
C GLU A 883 -14.33 -8.41 -25.34
N ARG A 884 -13.25 -7.63 -25.29
CA ARG A 884 -12.77 -6.82 -26.43
C ARG A 884 -11.94 -7.60 -27.45
N ARG A 885 -11.77 -8.92 -27.27
CA ARG A 885 -10.90 -9.78 -28.08
C ARG A 885 -9.46 -9.26 -28.17
N LYS A 886 -8.97 -8.65 -27.08
CA LYS A 886 -7.61 -8.13 -26.92
C LYS A 886 -6.73 -9.04 -26.04
N SER A 887 -7.27 -10.17 -25.58
CA SER A 887 -6.55 -11.27 -24.97
C SER A 887 -5.56 -11.91 -25.97
N THR A 888 -4.37 -12.31 -25.51
CA THR A 888 -3.46 -13.11 -26.34
C THR A 888 -3.92 -14.57 -26.39
N PHE A 889 -4.01 -15.13 -27.60
CA PHE A 889 -4.30 -16.55 -27.76
C PHE A 889 -3.10 -17.38 -27.29
N LYS A 890 -3.29 -18.13 -26.20
CA LYS A 890 -2.27 -19.05 -25.65
C LYS A 890 -2.72 -20.49 -25.91
N PRO A 891 -2.17 -21.20 -26.91
CA PRO A 891 -2.71 -22.48 -27.38
C PRO A 891 -2.74 -23.53 -26.26
N VAL A 892 -1.68 -23.63 -25.45
CA VAL A 892 -1.60 -24.58 -24.33
C VAL A 892 -2.65 -24.28 -23.25
N THR A 893 -2.86 -23.00 -22.93
CA THR A 893 -3.87 -22.59 -21.94
C THR A 893 -5.28 -22.84 -22.47
N SER A 894 -5.57 -22.45 -23.71
CA SER A 894 -6.85 -22.71 -24.38
C SER A 894 -7.18 -24.20 -24.45
N PHE A 895 -6.20 -25.04 -24.82
CA PHE A 895 -6.37 -26.50 -24.85
C PHE A 895 -6.61 -27.08 -23.45
N THR A 896 -5.91 -26.58 -22.44
CA THR A 896 -6.12 -26.98 -21.04
C THR A 896 -7.52 -26.62 -20.57
N LEU A 897 -8.00 -25.40 -20.84
CA LEU A 897 -9.36 -24.98 -20.50
C LEU A 897 -10.41 -25.80 -21.24
N PHE A 898 -10.19 -26.13 -22.52
CA PHE A 898 -11.04 -27.04 -23.28
C PHE A 898 -11.13 -28.42 -22.60
N TYR A 899 -10.00 -29.02 -22.22
CA TYR A 899 -9.98 -30.29 -21.50
C TYR A 899 -10.75 -30.22 -20.18
N LEU A 900 -10.58 -29.15 -19.40
CA LEU A 900 -11.25 -28.96 -18.11
C LEU A 900 -12.78 -28.83 -18.23
N LYS A 901 -13.31 -28.45 -19.40
CA LYS A 901 -14.76 -28.42 -19.66
C LYS A 901 -15.37 -29.82 -19.79
N GLN A 902 -14.61 -30.77 -20.33
CA GLN A 902 -15.11 -32.10 -20.67
C GLN A 902 -15.47 -32.93 -19.43
N LYS A 903 -16.68 -33.50 -19.37
CA LYS A 903 -17.18 -34.32 -18.24
C LYS A 903 -17.06 -35.84 -18.47
N GLY A 904 -17.06 -36.27 -19.74
CA GLY A 904 -17.18 -37.68 -20.13
C GLY A 904 -16.00 -38.56 -19.72
N TYR A 905 -16.27 -39.82 -19.38
CA TYR A 905 -15.27 -40.80 -18.94
C TYR A 905 -14.19 -41.09 -19.99
N TYR A 906 -14.58 -41.46 -21.21
CA TYR A 906 -13.64 -41.86 -22.26
C TYR A 906 -12.77 -40.69 -22.74
N ILE A 907 -13.37 -39.51 -22.90
CA ILE A 907 -12.66 -38.28 -23.24
C ILE A 907 -11.61 -37.99 -22.16
N ASN A 908 -11.98 -38.02 -20.87
CA ASN A 908 -11.01 -37.77 -19.80
C ASN A 908 -9.86 -38.78 -19.78
N LYS A 909 -10.15 -40.07 -19.99
CA LYS A 909 -9.14 -41.13 -20.06
C LYS A 909 -8.11 -40.89 -21.18
N ILE A 910 -8.56 -40.55 -22.38
CA ILE A 910 -7.69 -40.30 -23.54
C ILE A 910 -6.81 -39.06 -23.29
N PHE A 911 -7.43 -37.94 -22.94
CA PHE A 911 -6.71 -36.69 -22.71
C PHE A 911 -5.68 -36.82 -21.59
N ARG A 912 -5.97 -37.60 -20.54
CA ARG A 912 -5.04 -37.83 -19.44
C ARG A 912 -3.79 -38.61 -19.88
N ILE A 913 -3.94 -39.58 -20.79
CA ILE A 913 -2.80 -40.28 -21.37
C ILE A 913 -1.94 -39.31 -22.19
N ILE A 914 -2.56 -38.47 -23.01
CA ILE A 914 -1.86 -37.51 -23.87
C ILE A 914 -1.16 -36.42 -23.02
N LEU A 915 -1.91 -35.73 -22.16
CA LEU A 915 -1.41 -34.57 -21.42
C LEU A 915 -0.51 -34.94 -20.24
N LEU A 916 -0.94 -35.89 -19.40
CA LEU A 916 -0.20 -36.18 -18.17
C LEU A 916 0.86 -37.24 -18.41
N LYS A 917 0.53 -38.37 -19.07
CA LYS A 917 1.53 -39.43 -19.27
C LYS A 917 2.54 -39.06 -20.36
N TRP A 918 2.09 -38.71 -21.56
CA TRP A 918 3.00 -38.46 -22.69
C TRP A 918 3.68 -37.10 -22.54
N ALA A 919 2.92 -36.01 -22.43
CA ALA A 919 3.54 -34.68 -22.40
C ALA A 919 4.45 -34.46 -21.18
N TYR A 920 4.11 -34.95 -19.97
CA TYR A 920 5.05 -34.83 -18.83
C TYR A 920 6.28 -35.71 -19.04
N SER A 921 6.15 -36.88 -19.68
CA SER A 921 7.32 -37.72 -19.97
C SER A 921 8.24 -37.06 -20.99
N ILE A 922 7.69 -36.45 -22.04
CA ILE A 922 8.44 -35.65 -23.01
C ILE A 922 9.10 -34.45 -22.34
N GLN A 923 8.37 -33.69 -21.50
CA GLN A 923 8.94 -32.54 -20.78
C GLN A 923 10.07 -32.97 -19.85
N ARG A 924 9.94 -34.10 -19.14
CA ARG A 924 11.01 -34.62 -18.28
C ARG A 924 12.24 -35.02 -19.09
N LEU A 925 12.06 -35.72 -20.22
CA LEU A 925 13.17 -36.06 -21.12
C LEU A 925 13.83 -34.79 -21.67
N GLY A 926 13.02 -33.82 -22.10
CA GLY A 926 13.46 -32.50 -22.55
C GLY A 926 14.23 -31.74 -21.47
N PHE A 927 13.82 -31.78 -20.19
CA PHE A 927 14.56 -31.18 -19.08
C PHE A 927 15.97 -31.77 -18.95
N TYR A 928 16.11 -33.10 -18.99
CA TYR A 928 17.42 -33.74 -18.91
C TYR A 928 18.28 -33.46 -20.15
N ALA A 929 17.69 -33.44 -21.34
CA ALA A 929 18.38 -33.16 -22.60
C ALA A 929 18.78 -31.66 -22.74
N ALA A 930 17.97 -30.75 -22.22
CA ALA A 930 18.19 -29.31 -22.29
C ALA A 930 19.21 -28.80 -21.26
N LYS A 931 19.46 -29.54 -20.17
CA LYS A 931 20.37 -29.12 -19.09
C LYS A 931 21.79 -28.74 -19.56
N PRO A 932 22.48 -29.52 -20.43
CA PRO A 932 23.81 -29.15 -20.93
C PRO A 932 23.80 -28.06 -22.00
N VAL A 933 22.66 -27.80 -22.66
CA VAL A 933 22.54 -26.88 -23.81
C VAL A 933 21.66 -25.66 -23.47
N SER A 934 21.40 -25.44 -22.18
CA SER A 934 20.39 -24.50 -21.70
C SER A 934 20.67 -23.05 -22.12
N HIS A 935 21.95 -22.65 -22.18
CA HIS A 935 22.38 -21.33 -22.63
C HIS A 935 22.06 -21.07 -24.11
N ILE A 936 22.26 -22.07 -24.98
CA ILE A 936 21.95 -21.98 -26.42
C ILE A 936 20.42 -22.00 -26.62
N LEU A 937 19.71 -22.87 -25.89
CA LEU A 937 18.24 -22.94 -25.94
C LEU A 937 17.59 -21.63 -25.47
N ASN A 938 18.13 -20.98 -24.44
CA ASN A 938 17.66 -19.67 -23.98
C ASN A 938 17.84 -18.58 -25.05
N ALA A 939 18.88 -18.65 -25.88
CA ALA A 939 19.12 -17.69 -26.96
C ALA A 939 18.19 -17.91 -28.17
N ILE A 940 17.93 -19.18 -28.55
CA ILE A 940 17.19 -19.52 -29.77
C ILE A 940 15.68 -19.65 -29.52
N THR A 941 15.27 -20.30 -28.43
CA THR A 941 13.85 -20.58 -28.10
C THR A 941 13.55 -20.34 -26.62
N PRO A 942 13.59 -19.08 -26.13
CA PRO A 942 13.49 -18.75 -24.71
C PRO A 942 12.22 -19.30 -24.05
N TYR A 943 11.07 -19.23 -24.73
CA TYR A 943 9.81 -19.78 -24.19
C TYR A 943 9.89 -21.29 -23.91
N ILE A 944 10.51 -22.07 -24.81
CA ILE A 944 10.68 -23.52 -24.64
C ILE A 944 11.66 -23.78 -23.51
N ALA A 945 12.79 -23.07 -23.48
CA ALA A 945 13.79 -23.19 -22.43
C ALA A 945 13.18 -22.91 -21.03
N MET A 946 12.33 -21.89 -20.92
CA MET A 946 11.63 -21.55 -19.68
C MET A 946 10.61 -22.61 -19.26
N MET A 947 9.90 -23.24 -20.20
CA MET A 947 8.98 -24.35 -19.92
C MET A 947 9.72 -25.63 -19.50
N LEU A 948 10.96 -25.78 -19.95
CA LEU A 948 11.86 -26.86 -19.53
C LEU A 948 12.59 -26.55 -18.22
N LYS A 949 12.45 -25.36 -17.63
CA LYS A 949 13.05 -25.04 -16.32
C LYS A 949 12.34 -25.80 -15.20
N GLY A 950 12.97 -26.87 -14.73
CA GLY A 950 12.48 -27.75 -13.67
C GLY A 950 11.72 -28.98 -14.17
N ARG A 951 11.73 -30.03 -13.35
CA ARG A 951 11.19 -31.36 -13.71
C ARG A 951 9.74 -31.52 -13.28
N LEU A 952 8.83 -31.84 -14.21
CA LEU A 952 7.47 -32.22 -13.84
C LEU A 952 7.41 -33.54 -13.02
N PRO A 953 6.43 -33.71 -12.12
CA PRO A 953 6.28 -34.94 -11.35
C PRO A 953 5.94 -36.14 -12.26
N LYS A 954 6.14 -37.36 -11.75
CA LYS A 954 5.65 -38.57 -12.43
C LYS A 954 4.12 -38.63 -12.28
N SER A 955 3.36 -38.59 -13.37
CA SER A 955 1.91 -38.81 -13.33
C SER A 955 1.62 -40.32 -13.34
N GLY A 956 1.46 -40.90 -12.16
CA GLY A 956 1.72 -42.33 -11.97
C GLY A 956 0.52 -43.28 -12.00
N SER A 957 -0.70 -42.85 -11.70
CA SER A 957 -1.74 -43.82 -11.32
C SER A 957 -3.10 -43.63 -11.98
N LYS A 958 -3.87 -44.71 -12.16
CA LYS A 958 -5.23 -44.63 -12.70
C LYS A 958 -6.15 -43.86 -11.73
N THR A 959 -7.14 -43.16 -12.25
CA THR A 959 -8.14 -42.48 -11.40
C THR A 959 -9.01 -43.50 -10.67
N LEU A 960 -9.68 -43.10 -9.58
CA LEU A 960 -10.65 -43.98 -8.91
C LEU A 960 -11.70 -44.52 -9.90
N ARG A 961 -12.20 -43.65 -10.79
CA ARG A 961 -13.17 -44.03 -11.81
C ARG A 961 -12.62 -45.05 -12.81
N GLU A 962 -11.34 -44.96 -13.15
CA GLU A 962 -10.66 -45.94 -14.01
C GLU A 962 -10.43 -47.28 -13.30
N GLU A 963 -10.04 -47.25 -12.01
CA GLU A 963 -9.82 -48.47 -11.20
C GLU A 963 -11.12 -49.23 -10.94
N LEU A 964 -12.22 -48.51 -10.66
CA LEU A 964 -13.54 -49.09 -10.35
C LEU A 964 -14.50 -49.13 -11.54
N LYS A 965 -14.05 -48.73 -12.75
CA LYS A 965 -14.84 -48.66 -13.99
C LYS A 965 -16.16 -47.86 -13.84
N LEU A 966 -16.11 -46.71 -13.17
CA LEU A 966 -17.24 -45.80 -12.97
C LEU A 966 -17.51 -44.97 -14.23
N LYS A 967 -18.34 -45.49 -15.14
CA LYS A 967 -18.54 -44.92 -16.48
C LYS A 967 -19.80 -44.05 -16.64
N SER A 968 -20.78 -44.20 -15.75
CA SER A 968 -22.11 -43.62 -15.93
C SER A 968 -22.10 -42.10 -15.72
N SER A 969 -22.89 -41.38 -16.52
CA SER A 969 -23.06 -39.92 -16.41
C SER A 969 -24.27 -39.48 -15.57
N ASN A 970 -25.15 -40.41 -15.21
CA ASN A 970 -26.37 -40.16 -14.43
C ASN A 970 -26.44 -41.03 -13.15
N THR A 971 -25.29 -41.48 -12.65
CA THR A 971 -25.23 -42.34 -11.45
C THR A 971 -24.35 -41.72 -10.39
N PHE A 972 -24.93 -41.40 -9.23
CA PHE A 972 -24.16 -41.06 -8.03
C PHE A 972 -23.56 -42.33 -7.43
N TYR A 973 -22.35 -42.19 -6.88
CA TYR A 973 -21.62 -43.30 -6.28
C TYR A 973 -21.43 -43.05 -4.78
N VAL A 974 -21.79 -44.04 -3.97
CA VAL A 974 -21.74 -43.97 -2.51
C VAL A 974 -20.79 -45.05 -1.98
N PHE A 975 -19.75 -44.62 -1.27
CA PHE A 975 -18.77 -45.50 -0.64
C PHE A 975 -19.05 -45.59 0.86
N ARG A 976 -19.25 -46.80 1.37
CA ARG A 976 -19.39 -47.09 2.80
C ARG A 976 -18.68 -48.38 3.14
N ASN A 977 -17.96 -48.40 4.25
CA ASN A 977 -17.37 -49.63 4.76
C ASN A 977 -18.48 -50.43 5.45
N LYS A 978 -18.82 -51.62 4.91
CA LYS A 978 -19.91 -52.43 5.45
C LYS A 978 -19.59 -53.04 6.81
N ASN A 979 -18.31 -53.06 7.19
CA ASN A 979 -17.82 -53.62 8.45
C ASN A 979 -17.77 -52.59 9.58
N LYS A 980 -18.18 -51.33 9.35
CA LYS A 980 -18.18 -50.27 10.36
C LYS A 980 -19.55 -49.58 10.42
N PRO A 981 -20.00 -49.13 11.60
CA PRO A 981 -21.18 -48.27 11.68
C PRO A 981 -20.94 -46.97 10.94
N VAL A 982 -21.99 -46.42 10.34
CA VAL A 982 -21.90 -45.12 9.63
C VAL A 982 -21.90 -44.01 10.67
N LEU A 983 -20.76 -43.33 10.82
CA LEU A 983 -20.63 -42.21 11.76
C LEU A 983 -21.30 -40.94 11.21
N LYS A 984 -21.02 -40.63 9.95
CA LYS A 984 -21.55 -39.46 9.22
C LYS A 984 -21.66 -39.73 7.72
N THR A 985 -22.45 -38.91 7.04
CA THR A 985 -22.53 -38.87 5.57
C THR A 985 -22.01 -37.54 5.06
N VAL A 986 -21.11 -37.58 4.08
CA VAL A 986 -20.55 -36.36 3.46
C VAL A 986 -20.61 -36.42 1.94
N VAL A 987 -20.77 -35.25 1.34
CA VAL A 987 -20.57 -35.07 -0.11
C VAL A 987 -19.12 -34.67 -0.33
N TYR A 988 -18.38 -35.45 -1.12
CA TYR A 988 -17.02 -35.09 -1.49
C TYR A 988 -17.00 -34.52 -2.91
N PHE A 989 -16.51 -33.28 -3.05
CA PHE A 989 -16.22 -32.67 -4.35
C PHE A 989 -14.72 -32.80 -4.69
N PRO A 990 -14.33 -33.71 -5.59
CA PRO A 990 -12.92 -33.96 -5.89
C PRO A 990 -12.25 -32.82 -6.67
N GLY A 991 -13.00 -32.14 -7.53
CA GLY A 991 -12.48 -31.13 -8.45
C GLY A 991 -11.47 -31.68 -9.48
N CYS A 992 -11.06 -30.82 -10.42
CA CYS A 992 -10.20 -31.25 -11.52
C CYS A 992 -8.76 -31.57 -11.09
N GLY A 993 -8.23 -30.88 -10.09
CA GLY A 993 -6.87 -31.08 -9.58
C GLY A 993 -6.70 -32.45 -8.91
N SER A 994 -7.55 -32.76 -7.93
CA SER A 994 -7.42 -33.98 -7.11
C SER A 994 -7.97 -35.24 -7.80
N GLU A 995 -8.81 -35.10 -8.83
CA GLU A 995 -9.38 -36.25 -9.55
C GLU A 995 -8.68 -36.54 -10.88
N ARG A 996 -8.32 -35.50 -11.64
CA ARG A 996 -7.73 -35.66 -12.99
C ARG A 996 -6.21 -35.60 -12.96
N MET A 997 -5.64 -34.61 -12.29
CA MET A 997 -4.18 -34.37 -12.28
C MET A 997 -3.45 -35.27 -11.27
N PHE A 998 -3.91 -35.29 -10.02
CA PHE A 998 -3.32 -36.05 -8.91
C PHE A 998 -4.37 -36.96 -8.24
N PRO A 999 -4.82 -38.05 -8.90
CA PRO A 999 -5.91 -38.88 -8.40
C PRO A 999 -5.64 -39.53 -7.06
N GLU A 1000 -4.37 -39.66 -6.67
CA GLU A 1000 -3.96 -40.14 -5.35
C GLU A 1000 -4.62 -39.31 -4.23
N ILE A 1001 -4.83 -38.01 -4.44
CA ILE A 1001 -5.46 -37.10 -3.47
C ILE A 1001 -6.93 -37.47 -3.27
N SER A 1002 -7.68 -37.65 -4.37
CA SER A 1002 -9.09 -38.05 -4.28
C SER A 1002 -9.27 -39.45 -3.71
N MET A 1003 -8.41 -40.39 -4.09
CA MET A 1003 -8.43 -41.74 -3.51
C MET A 1003 -8.06 -41.75 -2.03
N ALA A 1004 -7.06 -40.98 -1.60
CA ALA A 1004 -6.67 -40.87 -0.19
C ALA A 1004 -7.80 -40.29 0.66
N THR A 1005 -8.48 -39.25 0.14
CA THR A 1005 -9.63 -38.64 0.79
C THR A 1005 -10.74 -39.67 1.04
N ILE A 1006 -11.12 -40.42 0.01
CA ILE A 1006 -12.19 -41.43 0.15
C ILE A 1006 -11.72 -42.60 1.02
N ALA A 1007 -10.48 -43.06 0.89
CA ALA A 1007 -9.94 -44.16 1.68
C ALA A 1007 -9.90 -43.85 3.18
N LEU A 1008 -9.45 -42.65 3.57
CA LEU A 1008 -9.43 -42.20 4.96
C LEU A 1008 -10.84 -42.12 5.55
N LEU A 1009 -11.79 -41.52 4.82
CA LEU A 1009 -13.18 -41.40 5.27
C LEU A 1009 -13.88 -42.77 5.34
N TYR A 1010 -13.72 -43.59 4.31
CA TYR A 1010 -14.26 -44.95 4.25
C TYR A 1010 -13.77 -45.81 5.42
N ASN A 1011 -12.47 -45.77 5.72
CA ASN A 1011 -11.89 -46.52 6.84
C ASN A 1011 -12.24 -45.92 8.20
N ALA A 1012 -12.61 -44.64 8.28
CA ALA A 1012 -13.11 -44.05 9.51
C ALA A 1012 -14.60 -44.36 9.78
N GLY A 1013 -15.31 -45.03 8.85
CA GLY A 1013 -16.75 -45.28 8.98
C GLY A 1013 -17.63 -44.11 8.48
N VAL A 1014 -17.07 -43.19 7.69
CA VAL A 1014 -17.82 -42.10 7.05
C VAL A 1014 -18.32 -42.55 5.68
N ARG A 1015 -19.61 -42.34 5.41
CA ARG A 1015 -20.24 -42.59 4.11
C ARG A 1015 -19.93 -41.43 3.16
N VAL A 1016 -19.32 -41.72 2.01
CA VAL A 1016 -18.87 -40.69 1.06
C VAL A 1016 -19.65 -40.76 -0.23
N ILE A 1017 -20.28 -39.65 -0.62
CA ILE A 1017 -21.03 -39.49 -1.87
C ILE A 1017 -20.18 -38.69 -2.86
N ILE A 1018 -20.02 -39.16 -4.10
CA ILE A 1018 -19.32 -38.44 -5.16
C ILE A 1018 -20.22 -38.19 -6.39
N PRO A 1019 -19.99 -37.10 -7.15
CA PRO A 1019 -20.75 -36.79 -8.35
C PRO A 1019 -20.56 -37.82 -9.48
N PRO A 1020 -21.50 -37.89 -10.44
CA PRO A 1020 -21.55 -38.92 -11.48
C PRO A 1020 -20.43 -38.78 -12.51
N THR A 1021 -19.95 -37.56 -12.77
CA THR A 1021 -18.95 -37.27 -13.79
C THR A 1021 -17.77 -36.50 -13.22
N TYR A 1022 -16.70 -36.37 -14.02
CA TYR A 1022 -15.56 -35.52 -13.66
C TYR A 1022 -15.98 -34.04 -13.65
N LEU A 1023 -15.90 -33.38 -12.51
CA LEU A 1023 -16.27 -31.96 -12.37
C LEU A 1023 -15.06 -31.05 -12.26
N CYS A 1024 -15.23 -29.83 -12.76
CA CYS A 1024 -14.34 -28.69 -12.55
C CYS A 1024 -15.19 -27.59 -11.92
N CYS A 1025 -14.67 -26.89 -10.90
CA CYS A 1025 -15.39 -25.80 -10.24
C CYS A 1025 -15.58 -24.56 -11.15
N GLY A 1026 -14.85 -24.46 -12.26
CA GLY A 1026 -14.94 -23.29 -13.16
C GLY A 1026 -13.94 -22.16 -12.83
N TYR A 1027 -13.26 -22.20 -11.69
CA TYR A 1027 -12.26 -21.18 -11.33
C TYR A 1027 -11.16 -20.97 -12.38
N PRO A 1028 -10.60 -22.01 -13.05
CA PRO A 1028 -9.62 -21.79 -14.10
C PRO A 1028 -10.14 -20.93 -15.26
N MET A 1029 -11.44 -20.95 -15.55
CA MET A 1029 -12.06 -20.07 -16.56
C MET A 1029 -12.15 -18.64 -16.03
N LYS A 1030 -12.64 -18.47 -14.79
CA LYS A 1030 -12.71 -17.18 -14.07
C LYS A 1030 -11.33 -16.50 -14.04
N ALA A 1031 -10.30 -17.23 -13.62
CA ALA A 1031 -8.92 -16.75 -13.54
C ALA A 1031 -8.34 -16.30 -14.89
N ASN A 1032 -8.83 -16.82 -16.03
CA ASN A 1032 -8.40 -16.39 -17.37
C ASN A 1032 -9.34 -15.34 -18.00
N GLY A 1033 -10.23 -14.71 -17.23
CA GLY A 1033 -11.16 -13.69 -17.73
C GLY A 1033 -12.38 -14.24 -18.48
N LYS A 1034 -12.57 -15.56 -18.53
CA LYS A 1034 -13.69 -16.20 -19.26
C LYS A 1034 -14.92 -16.35 -18.37
N LEU A 1035 -15.46 -15.22 -17.92
CA LEU A 1035 -16.52 -15.19 -16.90
C LEU A 1035 -17.79 -15.94 -17.34
N ASP A 1036 -18.23 -15.79 -18.60
CA ASP A 1036 -19.42 -16.50 -19.10
C ASP A 1036 -19.25 -18.02 -19.05
N GLN A 1037 -18.06 -18.50 -19.40
CA GLN A 1037 -17.76 -19.93 -19.35
C GLN A 1037 -17.72 -20.44 -17.91
N ALA A 1038 -17.21 -19.63 -16.98
CA ALA A 1038 -17.22 -19.93 -15.56
C ALA A 1038 -18.66 -19.96 -14.99
N LYS A 1039 -19.52 -19.00 -15.39
CA LYS A 1039 -20.94 -18.94 -15.01
C LYS A 1039 -21.72 -20.15 -15.52
N ILE A 1040 -21.57 -20.50 -16.81
CA ILE A 1040 -22.18 -21.71 -17.38
C ILE A 1040 -21.76 -22.94 -16.57
N LYS A 1041 -20.45 -23.05 -16.26
CA LYS A 1041 -19.95 -24.20 -15.49
C LYS A 1041 -20.49 -24.24 -14.07
N THR A 1042 -20.67 -23.07 -13.46
CA THR A 1042 -21.28 -22.92 -12.13
C THR A 1042 -22.71 -23.44 -12.13
N ASN A 1043 -23.53 -22.95 -13.05
CA ASN A 1043 -24.93 -23.35 -13.16
C ASN A 1043 -25.07 -24.86 -13.44
N GLU A 1044 -24.28 -25.41 -14.37
CA GLU A 1044 -24.29 -26.85 -14.66
C GLU A 1044 -23.97 -27.70 -13.43
N ASN A 1045 -23.00 -27.28 -12.62
CA ASN A 1045 -22.63 -28.02 -11.42
C ASN A 1045 -23.70 -27.86 -10.32
N ARG A 1046 -24.29 -26.66 -10.15
CA ARG A 1046 -25.40 -26.43 -9.20
C ARG A 1046 -26.58 -27.35 -9.47
N VAL A 1047 -26.93 -27.59 -10.74
CA VAL A 1047 -27.98 -28.57 -11.12
C VAL A 1047 -27.63 -29.98 -10.63
N ILE A 1048 -26.37 -30.40 -10.76
CA ILE A 1048 -25.94 -31.72 -10.28
C ILE A 1048 -26.02 -31.79 -8.75
N PHE A 1049 -25.61 -30.72 -8.06
CA PHE A 1049 -25.70 -30.64 -6.61
C PHE A 1049 -27.16 -30.65 -6.11
N HIS A 1050 -28.07 -29.95 -6.78
CA HIS A 1050 -29.50 -29.97 -6.45
C HIS A 1050 -30.08 -31.38 -6.58
N ARG A 1051 -29.84 -32.06 -7.71
CA ARG A 1051 -30.27 -33.44 -7.91
C ARG A 1051 -29.71 -34.38 -6.84
N MET A 1052 -28.46 -34.14 -6.42
CA MET A 1052 -27.80 -34.92 -5.37
C MET A 1052 -28.44 -34.63 -4.00
N ALA A 1053 -28.74 -33.37 -3.68
CA ALA A 1053 -29.44 -32.99 -2.45
C ALA A 1053 -30.84 -33.62 -2.39
N ASP A 1054 -31.60 -33.60 -3.49
CA ASP A 1054 -32.92 -34.24 -3.58
C ASP A 1054 -32.81 -35.76 -3.35
N THR A 1055 -31.90 -36.41 -4.08
CA THR A 1055 -31.71 -37.87 -4.05
C THR A 1055 -31.28 -38.36 -2.66
N PHE A 1056 -30.51 -37.56 -1.92
CA PHE A 1056 -29.92 -37.95 -0.63
C PHE A 1056 -30.45 -37.15 0.56
N SER A 1057 -31.60 -36.49 0.40
CA SER A 1057 -32.25 -35.66 1.43
C SER A 1057 -32.46 -36.41 2.76
N TYR A 1058 -32.76 -37.71 2.69
CA TYR A 1058 -32.94 -38.58 3.86
C TYR A 1058 -31.64 -38.99 4.57
N MET A 1059 -30.47 -38.70 4.01
CA MET A 1059 -29.17 -39.17 4.54
C MET A 1059 -28.47 -38.18 5.49
N GLY A 1060 -29.05 -37.01 5.78
CA GLY A 1060 -28.52 -36.04 6.75
C GLY A 1060 -27.12 -35.55 6.41
N ILE A 1061 -26.97 -34.83 5.29
CA ILE A 1061 -25.66 -34.32 4.84
C ILE A 1061 -25.34 -33.01 5.56
N GLU A 1062 -24.40 -33.03 6.50
CA GLU A 1062 -23.97 -31.86 7.27
C GLU A 1062 -22.72 -31.17 6.71
N ASP A 1063 -21.90 -31.89 5.94
CA ASP A 1063 -20.62 -31.37 5.47
C ASP A 1063 -20.37 -31.71 3.99
N ILE A 1064 -19.86 -30.71 3.27
CA ILE A 1064 -19.35 -30.82 1.91
C ILE A 1064 -17.83 -30.74 1.99
N VAL A 1065 -17.19 -31.89 1.77
CA VAL A 1065 -15.74 -32.05 1.89
C VAL A 1065 -15.08 -31.72 0.56
N ILE A 1066 -13.95 -31.01 0.64
CA ILE A 1066 -13.09 -30.71 -0.51
C ILE A 1066 -11.62 -31.01 -0.22
N SER A 1067 -10.79 -31.06 -1.27
CA SER A 1067 -9.35 -31.31 -1.16
C SER A 1067 -8.49 -30.30 -1.93
N CYS A 1068 -9.05 -29.14 -2.29
CA CYS A 1068 -8.37 -28.12 -3.08
C CYS A 1068 -8.87 -26.71 -2.73
N GLY A 1069 -7.96 -25.82 -2.33
CA GLY A 1069 -8.30 -24.44 -1.96
C GLY A 1069 -8.88 -23.59 -3.09
N THR A 1070 -8.44 -23.78 -4.33
CA THR A 1070 -9.06 -23.10 -5.48
C THR A 1070 -10.50 -23.57 -5.72
N CYS A 1071 -10.83 -24.82 -5.37
CA CYS A 1071 -12.21 -25.29 -5.38
C CYS A 1071 -12.99 -24.69 -4.21
N TYR A 1072 -12.40 -24.56 -3.02
CA TYR A 1072 -13.02 -23.87 -1.88
C TYR A 1072 -13.52 -22.48 -2.27
N GLU A 1073 -12.62 -21.69 -2.86
CA GLU A 1073 -12.90 -20.30 -3.23
C GLU A 1073 -14.09 -20.21 -4.19
N MET A 1074 -14.08 -21.01 -5.25
CA MET A 1074 -15.14 -20.98 -6.26
C MET A 1074 -16.46 -21.56 -5.77
N LEU A 1075 -16.44 -22.60 -4.93
CA LEU A 1075 -17.66 -23.21 -4.40
C LEU A 1075 -18.33 -22.35 -3.34
N THR A 1076 -17.61 -21.39 -2.75
CA THR A 1076 -18.23 -20.36 -1.89
C THR A 1076 -19.21 -19.51 -2.71
N ASP A 1077 -18.87 -19.19 -3.98
CA ASP A 1077 -19.76 -18.47 -4.91
C ASP A 1077 -20.98 -19.31 -5.37
N TYR A 1078 -21.03 -20.62 -5.06
CA TYR A 1078 -22.13 -21.49 -5.50
C TYR A 1078 -23.34 -21.45 -4.57
N HIS A 1079 -23.17 -20.93 -3.35
CA HIS A 1079 -24.15 -20.99 -2.26
C HIS A 1079 -24.69 -22.41 -2.06
N LEU A 1080 -23.78 -23.38 -1.86
CA LEU A 1080 -24.16 -24.79 -1.71
C LEU A 1080 -24.93 -25.06 -0.42
N GLU A 1081 -24.79 -24.20 0.58
CA GLU A 1081 -25.57 -24.17 1.82
C GLU A 1081 -27.08 -24.00 1.57
N ASP A 1082 -27.47 -23.34 0.48
CA ASP A 1082 -28.87 -23.22 0.06
C ASP A 1082 -29.38 -24.52 -0.58
N VAL A 1083 -28.48 -25.25 -1.25
CA VAL A 1083 -28.78 -26.51 -1.93
C VAL A 1083 -28.84 -27.67 -0.93
N PHE A 1084 -27.86 -27.76 -0.04
CA PHE A 1084 -27.82 -28.70 1.07
C PHE A 1084 -28.10 -27.93 2.36
N ARG A 1085 -29.38 -27.81 2.72
CA ARG A 1085 -29.86 -27.00 3.85
C ARG A 1085 -29.00 -27.18 5.10
N GLY A 1086 -28.18 -26.18 5.42
CA GLY A 1086 -27.34 -26.13 6.62
C GLY A 1086 -25.97 -26.85 6.53
N ALA A 1087 -25.60 -27.41 5.37
CA ALA A 1087 -24.33 -28.09 5.20
C ALA A 1087 -23.14 -27.11 5.09
N LYS A 1088 -22.01 -27.44 5.73
CA LYS A 1088 -20.81 -26.60 5.75
C LYS A 1088 -19.76 -27.07 4.74
N LEU A 1089 -19.14 -26.12 4.04
CA LEU A 1089 -17.98 -26.39 3.17
C LEU A 1089 -16.69 -26.48 4.00
N ILE A 1090 -15.98 -27.62 3.93
CA ILE A 1090 -14.81 -27.90 4.77
C ILE A 1090 -13.69 -28.64 4.02
N ASP A 1091 -12.43 -28.32 4.33
CA ASP A 1091 -11.26 -29.07 3.85
C ASP A 1091 -11.19 -30.46 4.49
N ILE A 1092 -10.79 -31.48 3.74
CA ILE A 1092 -10.65 -32.85 4.25
C ILE A 1092 -9.76 -32.95 5.50
N ASN A 1093 -8.66 -32.19 5.56
CA ASN A 1093 -7.73 -32.28 6.69
C ASN A 1093 -8.32 -31.60 7.94
N GLU A 1094 -9.02 -30.47 7.76
CA GLU A 1094 -9.79 -29.84 8.85
C GLU A 1094 -10.94 -30.73 9.32
N PHE A 1095 -11.66 -31.37 8.41
CA PHE A 1095 -12.74 -32.29 8.75
C PHE A 1095 -12.23 -33.45 9.62
N ILE A 1096 -11.14 -34.11 9.19
CA ILE A 1096 -10.53 -35.21 9.96
C ILE A 1096 -10.09 -34.72 11.35
N ALA A 1097 -9.47 -33.53 11.43
CA ALA A 1097 -9.00 -32.95 12.67
C ALA A 1097 -10.15 -32.52 13.61
N ARG A 1098 -11.26 -32.02 13.05
CA ARG A 1098 -12.45 -31.57 13.78
C ARG A 1098 -13.16 -32.77 14.42
N GLU A 1099 -13.38 -33.81 13.65
CA GLU A 1099 -14.09 -35.04 14.07
C GLU A 1099 -13.19 -36.00 14.87
N GLY A 1100 -11.87 -35.76 14.92
CA GLY A 1100 -10.94 -36.63 15.66
C GLY A 1100 -10.79 -38.03 15.07
N LEU A 1101 -10.99 -38.19 13.74
CA LEU A 1101 -10.99 -39.52 13.10
C LEU A 1101 -9.60 -40.19 13.12
N TYR A 1102 -8.55 -39.37 13.09
CA TYR A 1102 -7.15 -39.82 13.14
C TYR A 1102 -6.32 -38.84 13.97
N SER A 1103 -5.45 -39.39 14.83
CA SER A 1103 -4.45 -38.65 15.59
C SER A 1103 -3.16 -39.45 15.63
N LEU A 1104 -2.06 -38.82 15.23
CA LEU A 1104 -0.75 -39.45 15.13
C LEU A 1104 0.27 -38.61 15.91
N ALA A 1105 1.24 -39.25 16.56
CA ALA A 1105 2.38 -38.55 17.13
C ALA A 1105 3.57 -38.67 16.18
N ILE A 1106 3.93 -37.57 15.51
CA ILE A 1106 5.08 -37.52 14.60
C ILE A 1106 6.23 -36.77 15.25
N ARG A 1107 7.39 -37.41 15.40
CA ARG A 1107 8.60 -36.80 15.98
C ARG A 1107 9.38 -35.94 14.98
N ASP A 1108 9.24 -36.22 13.69
CA ASP A 1108 9.95 -35.50 12.64
C ASP A 1108 9.39 -34.09 12.42
N THR A 1109 10.28 -33.15 12.10
CA THR A 1109 9.91 -31.78 11.71
C THR A 1109 9.14 -31.79 10.39
N LEU A 1110 7.88 -31.35 10.43
CA LEU A 1110 7.03 -31.21 9.25
C LEU A 1110 7.18 -29.82 8.63
N VAL A 1111 7.24 -29.77 7.30
CA VAL A 1111 7.34 -28.52 6.53
C VAL A 1111 6.06 -28.34 5.75
N TYR A 1112 5.44 -27.16 5.84
CA TYR A 1112 4.17 -26.88 5.21
C TYR A 1112 4.24 -25.68 4.27
N HIS A 1113 3.78 -25.89 3.03
CA HIS A 1113 3.50 -24.82 2.09
C HIS A 1113 1.99 -24.58 2.04
N GLU A 1114 1.59 -23.44 2.61
CA GLU A 1114 0.22 -22.94 2.47
C GLU A 1114 -0.02 -22.46 1.03
N PRO A 1115 -1.06 -22.97 0.34
CA PRO A 1115 -1.40 -22.50 -1.00
C PRO A 1115 -1.89 -21.05 -1.04
N CYS A 1116 -1.83 -20.42 -2.22
CA CYS A 1116 -2.37 -19.06 -2.43
C CYS A 1116 -3.86 -18.91 -2.07
N HIS A 1117 -4.62 -19.99 -2.18
CA HIS A 1117 -5.99 -20.11 -1.68
C HIS A 1117 -5.98 -21.20 -0.63
N THR A 1118 -5.98 -20.83 0.65
CA THR A 1118 -5.97 -21.82 1.72
C THR A 1118 -7.37 -22.42 1.90
N PRO A 1119 -7.54 -23.76 1.85
CA PRO A 1119 -8.83 -24.39 2.12
C PRO A 1119 -9.12 -24.52 3.63
N MET A 1120 -8.11 -24.35 4.49
CA MET A 1120 -8.23 -24.50 5.95
C MET A 1120 -8.68 -23.19 6.61
N LYS A 1121 -9.91 -22.76 6.31
CA LYS A 1121 -10.45 -21.48 6.78
C LYS A 1121 -11.10 -21.56 8.17
N LEU A 1122 -11.50 -22.73 8.66
CA LEU A 1122 -12.27 -22.87 9.91
C LEU A 1122 -11.38 -22.93 11.16
N MET A 1123 -10.31 -23.70 11.11
CA MET A 1123 -9.37 -23.90 12.22
C MET A 1123 -8.01 -23.28 11.95
N GLY A 1124 -7.63 -23.16 10.67
CA GLY A 1124 -6.29 -22.74 10.26
C GLY A 1124 -5.28 -23.88 10.35
N TYR A 1125 -4.23 -23.80 9.53
CA TYR A 1125 -3.28 -24.92 9.37
C TYR A 1125 -2.56 -25.28 10.68
N GLN A 1126 -2.20 -24.31 11.53
CA GLN A 1126 -1.47 -24.59 12.78
C GLN A 1126 -2.27 -25.48 13.74
N LYS A 1127 -3.55 -25.14 13.98
CA LYS A 1127 -4.43 -25.92 14.85
C LYS A 1127 -4.73 -27.29 14.23
N THR A 1128 -4.94 -27.35 12.92
CA THR A 1128 -5.15 -28.61 12.18
C THR A 1128 -3.95 -29.56 12.32
N PHE A 1129 -2.72 -29.06 12.12
CA PHE A 1129 -1.52 -29.88 12.29
C PHE A 1129 -1.32 -30.32 13.75
N THR A 1130 -1.61 -29.45 14.72
CA THR A 1130 -1.52 -29.80 16.14
C THR A 1130 -2.47 -30.95 16.49
N LYS A 1131 -3.72 -30.90 16.01
CA LYS A 1131 -4.67 -32.00 16.23
C LYS A 1131 -4.32 -33.29 15.49
N LEU A 1132 -3.78 -33.20 14.27
CA LEU A 1132 -3.47 -34.38 13.45
C LEU A 1132 -2.16 -35.06 13.85
N PHE A 1133 -1.14 -34.29 14.23
CA PHE A 1133 0.25 -34.75 14.37
C PHE A 1133 0.88 -34.47 15.74
N ASN A 1134 0.18 -33.76 16.63
CA ASN A 1134 0.70 -33.26 17.91
C ASN A 1134 1.98 -32.40 17.76
N THR A 1135 2.12 -31.69 16.63
CA THR A 1135 3.27 -30.83 16.34
C THR A 1135 2.88 -29.66 15.45
N LYS A 1136 3.62 -28.54 15.54
CA LYS A 1136 3.45 -27.35 14.68
C LYS A 1136 4.40 -27.46 13.47
N PRO A 1137 3.92 -27.25 12.23
CA PRO A 1137 4.78 -27.33 11.07
C PRO A 1137 5.61 -26.05 10.89
N ILE A 1138 6.79 -26.18 10.29
CA ILE A 1138 7.55 -25.04 9.77
C ILE A 1138 6.86 -24.58 8.47
N ALA A 1139 6.23 -23.40 8.52
CA ALA A 1139 5.59 -22.80 7.36
C ALA A 1139 6.63 -22.17 6.43
N VAL A 1140 6.54 -22.41 5.13
CA VAL A 1140 7.41 -21.79 4.12
C VAL A 1140 6.63 -20.74 3.30
N PRO A 1141 6.95 -19.44 3.41
CA PRO A 1141 6.12 -18.35 2.88
C PRO A 1141 6.23 -18.17 1.37
N ASN A 1142 5.29 -17.42 0.79
CA ASN A 1142 5.12 -17.08 -0.64
C ASN A 1142 4.65 -18.21 -1.58
N CYS A 1143 4.28 -17.86 -2.82
CA CYS A 1143 3.77 -18.78 -3.85
C CYS A 1143 4.89 -19.67 -4.45
N CYS A 1144 4.56 -20.92 -4.83
CA CYS A 1144 5.47 -21.80 -5.58
C CYS A 1144 5.48 -21.57 -7.11
N GLY A 1145 4.73 -20.57 -7.60
CA GLY A 1145 4.64 -20.20 -9.01
C GLY A 1145 3.70 -21.07 -9.88
N GLU A 1146 3.10 -22.13 -9.35
CA GLU A 1146 2.38 -23.15 -10.15
C GLU A 1146 0.85 -23.10 -10.00
N GLY A 1147 0.30 -22.03 -9.41
CA GLY A 1147 -1.13 -21.89 -9.19
C GLY A 1147 -1.95 -21.82 -10.50
N GLY A 1148 -2.97 -22.66 -10.64
CA GLY A 1148 -3.89 -22.63 -11.79
C GLY A 1148 -3.19 -22.80 -13.15
N THR A 1149 -3.48 -21.90 -14.09
CA THR A 1149 -2.85 -21.87 -15.42
C THR A 1149 -1.68 -20.88 -15.50
N LEU A 1150 -1.25 -20.28 -14.38
CA LEU A 1150 -0.21 -19.24 -14.34
C LEU A 1150 1.10 -19.73 -14.98
N ALA A 1151 1.60 -20.89 -14.57
CA ALA A 1151 2.84 -21.48 -15.10
C ALA A 1151 2.78 -21.77 -16.61
N LEU A 1152 1.59 -22.00 -17.16
CA LEU A 1152 1.38 -22.19 -18.60
C LEU A 1152 1.23 -20.86 -19.35
N SER A 1153 0.75 -19.83 -18.65
CA SER A 1153 0.45 -18.53 -19.22
C SER A 1153 1.68 -17.61 -19.24
N THR A 1154 2.48 -17.64 -18.18
CA THR A 1154 3.60 -16.73 -17.92
C THR A 1154 4.72 -17.50 -17.20
N PRO A 1155 5.44 -18.38 -17.93
CA PRO A 1155 6.49 -19.22 -17.34
C PRO A 1155 7.67 -18.41 -16.76
N ASP A 1156 7.96 -17.23 -17.30
CA ASP A 1156 8.92 -16.24 -16.78
C ASP A 1156 8.62 -15.87 -15.33
N ILE A 1157 7.40 -15.38 -15.10
CA ILE A 1157 6.96 -14.93 -13.77
C ILE A 1157 6.90 -16.14 -12.83
N SER A 1158 6.34 -17.26 -13.30
CA SER A 1158 6.24 -18.51 -12.53
C SER A 1158 7.60 -19.02 -12.06
N ASN A 1159 8.62 -19.00 -12.94
CA ASN A 1159 9.97 -19.45 -12.60
C ASN A 1159 10.64 -18.52 -11.58
N THR A 1160 10.48 -17.20 -11.72
CA THR A 1160 11.01 -16.23 -10.76
C THR A 1160 10.40 -16.39 -9.36
N LEU A 1161 9.08 -16.62 -9.28
CA LEU A 1161 8.41 -16.93 -8.01
C LEU A 1161 8.91 -18.25 -7.39
N ARG A 1162 9.24 -19.23 -8.25
CA ARG A 1162 9.77 -20.53 -7.81
C ARG A 1162 11.18 -20.39 -7.24
N GLU A 1163 12.02 -19.54 -7.80
CA GLU A 1163 13.35 -19.22 -7.27
C GLU A 1163 13.25 -18.58 -5.88
N ARG A 1164 12.37 -17.59 -5.69
CA ARG A 1164 12.09 -17.03 -4.35
C ARG A 1164 11.68 -18.12 -3.35
N LYS A 1165 10.78 -19.01 -3.77
CA LYS A 1165 10.33 -20.14 -2.93
C LYS A 1165 11.49 -21.06 -2.56
N GLU A 1166 12.39 -21.36 -3.49
CA GLU A 1166 13.59 -22.16 -3.23
C GLU A 1166 14.47 -21.50 -2.16
N THR A 1167 14.75 -20.19 -2.30
CA THR A 1167 15.52 -19.40 -1.32
C THR A 1167 14.89 -19.43 0.08
N ASN A 1168 13.57 -19.22 0.18
CA ASN A 1168 12.84 -19.27 1.45
C ASN A 1168 12.96 -20.64 2.14
N ILE A 1169 12.85 -21.73 1.37
CA ILE A 1169 12.96 -23.09 1.90
C ILE A 1169 14.39 -23.37 2.38
N ARG A 1170 15.39 -22.92 1.63
CA ARG A 1170 16.81 -23.11 1.97
C ARG A 1170 17.21 -22.35 3.24
N THR A 1171 16.61 -21.17 3.43
CA THR A 1171 16.80 -20.34 4.62
C THR A 1171 16.16 -21.00 5.84
N ALA A 1172 14.96 -21.55 5.69
CA ALA A 1172 14.27 -22.24 6.77
C ALA A 1172 14.90 -23.61 7.13
N ILE A 1173 15.42 -24.34 6.14
CA ILE A 1173 15.84 -25.75 6.30
C ILE A 1173 17.14 -26.03 5.54
N LYS A 1174 18.19 -26.40 6.28
CA LYS A 1174 19.52 -26.71 5.74
C LYS A 1174 19.70 -28.14 5.19
N LYS A 1175 18.60 -28.89 4.98
CA LYS A 1175 18.64 -30.28 4.47
C LYS A 1175 18.65 -30.32 2.94
N LYS A 1176 19.44 -31.21 2.34
CA LYS A 1176 19.50 -31.40 0.87
C LYS A 1176 18.21 -32.00 0.27
N ASN A 1177 17.52 -32.85 1.04
CA ASN A 1177 16.25 -33.47 0.65
C ASN A 1177 15.15 -33.01 1.63
N VAL A 1178 14.12 -32.34 1.14
CA VAL A 1178 13.04 -31.79 1.97
C VAL A 1178 11.69 -32.29 1.47
N LEU A 1179 10.90 -32.88 2.38
CA LEU A 1179 9.48 -33.19 2.15
C LEU A 1179 8.66 -31.95 2.53
N VAL A 1180 7.90 -31.41 1.58
CA VAL A 1180 7.03 -30.26 1.81
C VAL A 1180 5.59 -30.67 1.59
N LEU A 1181 4.79 -30.54 2.65
CA LEU A 1181 3.37 -30.84 2.63
C LEU A 1181 2.57 -29.64 2.13
N THR A 1182 1.51 -29.88 1.37
CA THR A 1182 0.58 -28.84 0.91
C THR A 1182 -0.81 -29.41 0.70
N THR A 1183 -1.85 -28.58 0.72
CA THR A 1183 -3.22 -29.01 0.43
C THR A 1183 -3.61 -28.82 -1.03
N CYS A 1184 -2.89 -28.02 -1.81
CA CYS A 1184 -3.25 -27.75 -3.19
C CYS A 1184 -2.56 -28.72 -4.17
N PRO A 1185 -3.31 -29.41 -5.07
CA PRO A 1185 -2.74 -30.29 -6.08
C PRO A 1185 -1.73 -29.58 -7.01
N SER A 1186 -2.01 -28.34 -7.44
CA SER A 1186 -1.09 -27.58 -8.29
C SER A 1186 0.21 -27.21 -7.56
N CYS A 1187 0.13 -26.95 -6.25
CA CYS A 1187 1.31 -26.68 -5.44
C CYS A 1187 2.24 -27.91 -5.33
N VAL A 1188 1.68 -29.13 -5.31
CA VAL A 1188 2.49 -30.37 -5.35
C VAL A 1188 3.39 -30.39 -6.60
N GLN A 1189 2.83 -30.04 -7.76
CA GLN A 1189 3.59 -29.90 -9.00
C GLN A 1189 4.69 -28.84 -8.88
N GLY A 1190 4.34 -27.63 -8.44
CA GLY A 1190 5.27 -26.50 -8.34
C GLY A 1190 6.46 -26.79 -7.44
N LEU A 1191 6.20 -27.37 -6.27
CA LEU A 1191 7.24 -27.77 -5.32
C LEU A 1191 8.16 -28.84 -5.90
N CYS A 1192 7.63 -29.81 -6.67
CA CYS A 1192 8.44 -30.84 -7.31
C CYS A 1192 9.33 -30.33 -8.44
N LYS A 1193 9.00 -29.18 -9.05
CA LYS A 1193 9.83 -28.56 -10.09
C LYS A 1193 11.10 -27.91 -9.53
N ILE A 1194 11.15 -27.63 -8.23
CA ILE A 1194 12.35 -27.13 -7.54
C ILE A 1194 13.34 -28.29 -7.38
N GLN A 1195 14.38 -28.29 -8.19
CA GLN A 1195 15.39 -29.37 -8.24
C GLN A 1195 16.81 -28.85 -8.46
N ASP A 1196 17.03 -27.54 -8.48
CA ASP A 1196 18.31 -26.95 -8.90
C ASP A 1196 19.36 -27.06 -7.79
N THR A 1197 19.15 -26.39 -6.65
CA THR A 1197 20.10 -26.44 -5.51
C THR A 1197 19.67 -27.40 -4.42
N ILE A 1198 18.37 -27.64 -4.27
CA ILE A 1198 17.79 -28.57 -3.28
C ILE A 1198 16.78 -29.52 -3.95
N LYS A 1199 16.69 -30.75 -3.44
CA LYS A 1199 15.72 -31.73 -3.93
C LYS A 1199 14.47 -31.69 -3.06
N ILE A 1200 13.42 -31.07 -3.60
CA ILE A 1200 12.13 -30.99 -2.92
C ILE A 1200 11.22 -32.12 -3.38
N THR A 1201 10.59 -32.79 -2.41
CA THR A 1201 9.47 -33.69 -2.66
C THR A 1201 8.20 -33.01 -2.15
N GLY A 1202 7.42 -32.44 -3.07
CA GLY A 1202 6.08 -31.94 -2.74
C GLY A 1202 5.12 -33.11 -2.54
N LYS A 1203 4.32 -33.09 -1.47
CA LYS A 1203 3.29 -34.11 -1.22
C LYS A 1203 2.01 -33.48 -0.70
N SER A 1204 0.87 -34.04 -1.11
CA SER A 1204 -0.42 -33.62 -0.56
C SER A 1204 -0.56 -34.08 0.89
N LEU A 1205 -1.08 -33.20 1.76
CA LEU A 1205 -1.27 -33.51 3.18
C LEU A 1205 -2.16 -34.73 3.40
N VAL A 1206 -3.26 -34.86 2.65
CA VAL A 1206 -4.19 -36.00 2.78
C VAL A 1206 -3.55 -37.31 2.32
N VAL A 1207 -2.68 -37.27 1.31
CA VAL A 1207 -1.95 -38.45 0.84
C VAL A 1207 -0.90 -38.87 1.87
N TYR A 1208 -0.21 -37.90 2.46
CA TYR A 1208 0.71 -38.16 3.56
C TYR A 1208 -0.02 -38.80 4.76
N LEU A 1209 -1.18 -38.25 5.14
CA LEU A 1209 -2.00 -38.79 6.21
C LEU A 1209 -2.46 -40.23 5.91
N ALA A 1210 -2.88 -40.52 4.68
CA ALA A 1210 -3.24 -41.89 4.27
C ALA A 1210 -2.06 -42.87 4.36
N GLU A 1211 -0.86 -42.46 3.98
CA GLU A 1211 0.35 -43.29 4.12
C GLU A 1211 0.70 -43.58 5.59
N GLN A 1212 0.50 -42.61 6.48
CA GLN A 1212 0.78 -42.78 7.92
C GLN A 1212 -0.31 -43.61 8.62
N CYS A 1213 -1.59 -43.37 8.34
CA CYS A 1213 -2.70 -44.05 9.02
C CYS A 1213 -3.01 -45.44 8.46
N LEU A 1214 -2.95 -45.61 7.13
CA LEU A 1214 -3.38 -46.83 6.44
C LEU A 1214 -2.20 -47.65 5.87
N GLY A 1215 -0.97 -47.17 6.05
CA GLY A 1215 0.27 -47.82 5.59
C GLY A 1215 0.64 -47.54 4.13
N LYS A 1216 1.85 -47.94 3.72
CA LYS A 1216 2.42 -47.63 2.39
C LYS A 1216 1.65 -48.25 1.20
N HIS A 1217 0.84 -49.28 1.45
CA HIS A 1217 0.06 -49.99 0.42
C HIS A 1217 -1.44 -49.65 0.46
N TRP A 1218 -1.83 -48.60 1.19
CA TRP A 1218 -3.22 -48.17 1.39
C TRP A 1218 -4.04 -48.14 0.11
N LYS A 1219 -3.45 -47.66 -1.00
CA LYS A 1219 -4.17 -47.53 -2.28
C LYS A 1219 -4.62 -48.89 -2.82
N LYS A 1220 -3.72 -49.88 -2.84
CA LYS A 1220 -4.04 -51.21 -3.38
C LYS A 1220 -5.05 -51.93 -2.47
N GLN A 1221 -4.89 -51.79 -1.16
CA GLN A 1221 -5.78 -52.36 -0.16
C GLN A 1221 -7.18 -51.77 -0.27
N PHE A 1222 -7.30 -50.44 -0.28
CA PHE A 1222 -8.57 -49.73 -0.42
C PHE A 1222 -9.33 -50.14 -1.70
N ILE A 1223 -8.66 -50.16 -2.86
CA ILE A 1223 -9.31 -50.56 -4.11
C ILE A 1223 -9.80 -52.02 -4.05
N LYS A 1224 -8.98 -52.93 -3.51
CA LYS A 1224 -9.37 -54.34 -3.36
C LYS A 1224 -10.58 -54.47 -2.43
N GLU A 1225 -10.56 -53.80 -1.28
CA GLU A 1225 -11.66 -53.81 -0.32
C GLU A 1225 -12.97 -53.29 -0.91
N VAL A 1226 -12.94 -52.16 -1.61
CA VAL A 1226 -14.13 -51.60 -2.26
C VAL A 1226 -14.64 -52.51 -3.38
N GLN A 1227 -13.75 -53.16 -4.12
CA GLN A 1227 -14.15 -54.15 -5.14
C GLN A 1227 -14.77 -55.40 -4.53
N THR A 1228 -14.31 -55.84 -3.35
CA THR A 1228 -14.85 -57.01 -2.64
C THR A 1228 -16.16 -56.69 -1.93
N GLN A 1229 -16.25 -55.57 -1.20
CA GLN A 1229 -17.46 -55.19 -0.45
C GLN A 1229 -18.56 -54.58 -1.32
N GLY A 1230 -18.19 -54.04 -2.49
CA GLY A 1230 -19.07 -53.29 -3.37
C GLY A 1230 -19.31 -51.86 -2.89
N PHE A 1231 -19.93 -51.05 -3.75
CA PHE A 1231 -20.34 -49.67 -3.48
C PHE A 1231 -21.73 -49.43 -4.08
N ASP A 1232 -22.48 -48.51 -3.49
CA ASP A 1232 -23.88 -48.28 -3.86
C ASP A 1232 -23.96 -47.32 -5.06
N ARG A 1233 -24.94 -47.55 -5.94
CA ARG A 1233 -25.16 -46.79 -7.19
C ARG A 1233 -26.59 -46.26 -7.21
N TYR A 1234 -26.73 -44.94 -7.31
CA TYR A 1234 -28.02 -44.27 -7.36
C TYR A 1234 -28.18 -43.59 -8.71
N ILE A 1235 -29.14 -44.05 -9.51
CA ILE A 1235 -29.47 -43.47 -10.82
C ILE A 1235 -30.51 -42.37 -10.60
N TYR A 1236 -30.32 -41.22 -11.23
CA TYR A 1236 -31.25 -40.09 -11.19
C TYR A 1236 -31.66 -39.64 -12.59
#